data_AF-A0A1F5LX49-F1
#
_entry.id   AF-A0A1F5LX49-F1
#
_cell.length_a   1.000
_cell.length_b   1.000
_cell.length_c   1.000
_cell.angle_alpha   90.00
_cell.angle_beta   90.00
_cell.angle_gamma   90.00
#
_symmetry.space_group_name_H-M   'P 1'
#
loop_
_entity.id
_entity.type
_entity.pdbx_description
1 polymer ?
#
loop_
_entity_poly.entity_id
_entity_poly.type
_entity_poly.pdbx_seq_one_letter_code
_entity_poly.pdbx_strand_id
1 'polypeptide(L)'
;MSQPFLRFASPNERRTISRENLGFYHALVIAAVYEHENEVIDLNSAQTFFPPLKRCIQEHAYLSVVVKNSHTETPAYEGVSTINLDSHVSIVHNNAHSDPNSDEETNIIQNVLVPILDRPWPVEVPPWRIVVLPLSSARDSTTKRCFIAFSFSHTLGDGMVGVAFHRTFLEAWRQTNNSNDNSSLVSMNPSDQTLSAPFDTPESLPISLKFLLGPLVAVYLPKFIAGSLGLRAAASTVDSGTWTGSRIFEPVPGLNSRVRILKIEAPLVQKALQVSREHDAKLTATIHQFTIRALSKTLPNSDVTNFVSGTPVDMRASIGIPALTWGLYVSGYYEVHSRLPGAQAKESVLSDEMWTAASSMTKRLAECGTRLQDQAIGLLRYVPSIRSWMLGKIGHQRDSSYELSNLLAFDGGDATRTEALYLNDASLRTWTTEILSSQSITTLPEEERCLAKNIPVEGSAITTRQTIFYAQGGGQPSDTGAIGPRDHEPTFSVTLVRKTPDGKYLHFGKYADASSTFTEGQLVVQKVDDSKRNYHSRLHTAGHIVGLAMQLLMPEMKKVKANHFPREASMEYEGLLYNENKPVIQEKVDELVKRDLEILISWEEGCKESGDGDDEEGRSSDGRMRIASIGGLDHNPCGGTHVGTTGLVGAIVIRKISRQKGISRVSYDVSPGIEG
;
A
#
# COMPACT_ATOMS: atom_id res chain seq x y z
N MET A 1 4.92 35.08 21.40
CA MET A 1 6.24 34.63 20.93
C MET A 1 6.11 34.32 19.44
N SER A 2 7.08 34.67 18.61
CA SER A 2 7.05 34.34 17.18
C SER A 2 7.10 32.83 16.99
N GLN A 3 6.25 32.28 16.13
CA GLN A 3 6.24 30.86 15.79
C GLN A 3 7.58 30.44 15.13
N PRO A 4 8.14 29.25 15.45
CA PRO A 4 9.37 28.78 14.82
C PRO A 4 9.18 28.57 13.32
N PHE A 5 10.01 29.25 12.51
CA PHE A 5 10.11 28.99 11.08
C PHE A 5 10.68 27.59 10.83
N LEU A 6 10.02 26.80 9.97
CA LEU A 6 10.45 25.45 9.63
C LEU A 6 11.10 25.44 8.23
N ARG A 7 10.32 25.73 7.19
CA ARG A 7 10.81 25.83 5.80
C ARG A 7 9.81 26.54 4.89
N PHE A 8 10.31 26.99 3.73
CA PHE A 8 9.45 27.42 2.63
C PHE A 8 8.69 26.24 2.01
N ALA A 9 7.52 26.55 1.45
CA ALA A 9 6.74 25.60 0.67
C ALA A 9 7.42 25.31 -0.68
N SER A 10 7.42 24.04 -1.07
CA SER A 10 7.86 23.57 -2.38
C SER A 10 6.94 24.06 -3.51
N PRO A 11 7.34 23.98 -4.79
CA PRO A 11 6.44 24.26 -5.91
C PRO A 11 5.07 23.57 -5.85
N ASN A 12 5.01 22.27 -5.56
CA ASN A 12 3.74 21.55 -5.47
C ASN A 12 2.93 22.00 -4.25
N GLU A 13 3.57 22.25 -3.10
CA GLU A 13 2.90 22.82 -1.92
C GLU A 13 2.36 24.23 -2.20
N ARG A 14 3.14 25.09 -2.88
CA ARG A 14 2.68 26.42 -3.32
C ARG A 14 1.45 26.32 -4.21
N ARG A 15 1.36 25.29 -5.06
CA ARG A 15 0.19 25.02 -5.90
C ARG A 15 -1.03 24.63 -5.05
N THR A 16 -0.88 23.76 -4.06
CA THR A 16 -2.00 23.38 -3.19
C THR A 16 -2.46 24.55 -2.31
N ILE A 17 -1.52 25.27 -1.69
CA ILE A 17 -1.77 26.50 -0.91
C ILE A 17 -2.52 27.54 -1.77
N SER A 18 -2.08 27.78 -3.00
CA SER A 18 -2.73 28.74 -3.90
C SER A 18 -4.14 28.31 -4.28
N ARG A 19 -4.37 27.02 -4.56
CA ARG A 19 -5.71 26.50 -4.90
C ARG A 19 -6.69 26.68 -3.75
N GLU A 20 -6.28 26.34 -2.53
CA GLU A 20 -7.12 26.49 -1.35
C GLU A 20 -7.38 27.96 -1.01
N ASN A 21 -6.35 28.81 -1.08
CA ASN A 21 -6.49 30.25 -0.85
C ASN A 21 -7.41 30.95 -1.86
N LEU A 22 -7.44 30.48 -3.11
CA LEU A 22 -8.34 30.97 -4.16
C LEU A 22 -9.73 30.31 -4.12
N GLY A 23 -9.98 29.41 -3.17
CA GLY A 23 -11.27 28.74 -2.98
C GLY A 23 -11.63 27.73 -4.06
N PHE A 24 -10.65 27.10 -4.71
CA PHE A 24 -10.92 25.95 -5.59
C PHE A 24 -11.50 24.76 -4.81
N TYR A 25 -11.14 24.67 -3.53
CA TYR A 25 -11.67 23.77 -2.50
C TYR A 25 -11.32 24.38 -1.14
N HIS A 26 -11.94 23.90 -0.06
CA HIS A 26 -11.65 24.36 1.29
C HIS A 26 -11.01 23.29 2.18
N ALA A 27 -11.36 22.02 2.00
CA ALA A 27 -10.82 20.93 2.79
C ALA A 27 -10.86 19.60 2.05
N LEU A 28 -10.02 18.66 2.50
CA LEU A 28 -10.19 17.24 2.29
C LEU A 28 -10.92 16.64 3.49
N VAL A 29 -11.59 15.52 3.25
CA VAL A 29 -12.17 14.69 4.32
C VAL A 29 -11.89 13.23 4.00
N ILE A 30 -11.13 12.57 4.87
CA ILE A 30 -11.10 11.11 4.97
C ILE A 30 -11.81 10.75 6.27
N ALA A 31 -12.64 9.71 6.24
CA ALA A 31 -13.48 9.38 7.37
C ALA A 31 -13.58 7.88 7.58
N ALA A 32 -13.85 7.47 8.81
CA ALA A 32 -14.09 6.09 9.17
C ALA A 32 -15.23 5.98 10.19
N VAL A 33 -15.93 4.85 10.16
CA VAL A 33 -16.84 4.45 11.24
C VAL A 33 -16.04 3.63 12.23
N TYR A 34 -16.09 4.03 13.49
CA TYR A 34 -15.47 3.36 14.62
C TYR A 34 -16.53 2.64 15.44
N GLU A 35 -16.18 1.44 15.89
CA GLU A 35 -16.98 0.63 16.79
C GLU A 35 -16.16 0.37 18.06
N HIS A 36 -16.77 0.58 19.23
CA HIS A 36 -16.08 0.50 20.51
C HIS A 36 -16.88 -0.33 21.51
N GLU A 37 -16.27 -1.42 21.97
CA GLU A 37 -16.85 -2.38 22.91
C GLU A 37 -16.68 -1.89 24.36
N ASN A 38 -17.31 -0.77 24.71
CA ASN A 38 -17.37 -0.29 26.09
C ASN A 38 -18.64 0.54 26.30
N GLU A 39 -19.48 0.13 27.24
CA GLU A 39 -20.73 0.83 27.55
C GLU A 39 -20.51 2.23 28.16
N VAL A 40 -19.33 2.48 28.73
CA VAL A 40 -19.03 3.69 29.52
C VAL A 40 -18.53 4.85 28.66
N ILE A 41 -18.18 4.61 27.39
CA ILE A 41 -17.60 5.67 26.55
C ILE A 41 -18.66 6.73 26.17
N ASP A 42 -18.37 7.99 26.45
CA ASP A 42 -19.23 9.11 26.06
C ASP A 42 -18.79 9.71 24.73
N LEU A 43 -19.44 9.28 23.65
CA LEU A 43 -19.20 9.79 22.30
C LEU A 43 -19.73 11.23 22.10
N ASN A 44 -20.46 11.80 23.06
CA ASN A 44 -20.92 13.19 23.03
C ASN A 44 -19.96 14.15 23.74
N SER A 45 -18.86 13.66 24.32
CA SER A 45 -17.82 14.47 24.94
C SER A 45 -16.58 14.57 24.05
N ALA A 46 -16.11 15.79 23.78
CA ALA A 46 -14.89 16.02 23.01
C ALA A 46 -13.65 15.42 23.70
N GLN A 47 -13.65 15.38 25.05
CA GLN A 47 -12.54 14.88 25.86
C GLN A 47 -12.23 13.41 25.56
N THR A 48 -13.25 12.63 25.21
CA THR A 48 -13.13 11.23 24.78
C THR A 48 -12.14 11.06 23.63
N PHE A 49 -12.00 12.08 22.78
CA PHE A 49 -11.14 12.05 21.60
C PHE A 49 -9.76 12.68 21.82
N PHE A 50 -9.49 13.32 22.96
CA PHE A 50 -8.23 14.05 23.17
C PHE A 50 -7.01 13.14 23.29
N PRO A 51 -6.99 12.05 24.09
CA PRO A 51 -5.81 11.20 24.19
C PRO A 51 -5.32 10.62 22.85
N PRO A 52 -6.19 10.04 21.98
CA PRO A 52 -5.74 9.54 20.68
C PRO A 52 -5.31 10.66 19.74
N LEU A 53 -5.94 11.84 19.79
CA LEU A 53 -5.47 13.00 19.02
C LEU A 53 -4.08 13.48 19.46
N LYS A 54 -3.78 13.49 20.76
CA LYS A 54 -2.44 13.81 21.27
C LYS A 54 -1.41 12.85 20.70
N ARG A 55 -1.73 11.56 20.61
CA ARG A 55 -0.85 10.57 19.98
C ARG A 55 -0.65 10.86 18.49
N CYS A 56 -1.71 11.17 17.75
CA CYS A 56 -1.57 11.58 16.34
C CYS A 56 -0.66 12.81 16.19
N ILE A 57 -0.82 13.82 17.04
CA ILE A 57 -0.01 15.05 17.01
C ILE A 57 1.47 14.76 17.28
N GLN A 58 1.75 13.86 18.23
CA GLN A 58 3.13 13.45 18.56
C GLN A 58 3.79 12.68 17.40
N GLU A 59 3.02 11.86 16.69
CA GLU A 59 3.54 11.01 15.62
C GLU A 59 3.67 11.75 14.29
N HIS A 60 2.81 12.73 14.05
CA HIS A 60 2.69 13.43 12.77
C HIS A 60 2.92 14.93 12.92
N ALA A 61 4.17 15.37 12.76
CA ALA A 61 4.60 16.77 12.94
C ALA A 61 3.78 17.81 12.13
N TYR A 62 3.25 17.42 10.97
CA TYR A 62 2.38 18.27 10.14
C TYR A 62 1.06 18.65 10.83
N LEU A 63 0.63 17.95 11.87
CA LEU A 63 -0.54 18.37 12.67
C LEU A 63 -0.23 19.57 13.58
N SER A 64 1.04 19.99 13.67
CA SER A 64 1.50 21.06 14.54
C SER A 64 2.05 22.26 13.77
N VAL A 65 1.63 22.47 12.52
CA VAL A 65 2.11 23.55 11.67
C VAL A 65 1.00 24.37 11.06
N VAL A 66 1.32 25.62 10.73
CA VAL A 66 0.49 26.54 9.95
C VAL A 66 1.27 27.05 8.74
N VAL A 67 0.53 27.59 7.76
CA VAL A 67 1.13 28.22 6.57
C VAL A 67 0.99 29.72 6.65
N LYS A 68 2.11 30.42 6.78
CA LYS A 68 2.17 31.89 6.71
C LYS A 68 2.30 32.37 5.28
N ASN A 69 1.84 33.60 5.03
CA ASN A 69 1.92 34.25 3.72
C ASN A 69 1.28 33.42 2.60
N SER A 70 0.21 32.67 2.91
CA SER A 70 -0.52 31.79 1.98
C SER A 70 -1.10 32.52 0.75
N HIS A 71 -1.25 33.84 0.84
CA HIS A 71 -1.70 34.70 -0.25
C HIS A 71 -0.55 35.26 -1.12
N THR A 72 0.71 34.88 -0.86
CA THR A 72 1.91 35.37 -1.54
C THR A 72 2.61 34.26 -2.35
N GLU A 73 3.70 34.59 -3.05
CA GLU A 73 4.54 33.61 -3.78
C GLU A 73 5.49 32.80 -2.90
N THR A 74 5.69 33.22 -1.65
CA THR A 74 6.65 32.63 -0.71
C THR A 74 5.97 32.18 0.58
N PRO A 75 4.95 31.30 0.52
CA PRO A 75 4.37 30.75 1.72
C PRO A 75 5.38 29.85 2.44
N ALA A 76 5.29 29.82 3.75
CA ALA A 76 6.21 29.09 4.61
C ALA A 76 5.47 28.36 5.72
N TYR A 77 5.99 27.20 6.09
CA TYR A 77 5.54 26.44 7.25
C TYR A 77 6.18 27.01 8.52
N GLU A 78 5.34 27.33 9.50
CA GLU A 78 5.74 27.70 10.85
C GLU A 78 5.12 26.70 11.84
N GLY A 79 5.89 26.28 12.85
CA GLY A 79 5.39 25.42 13.92
C GLY A 79 4.56 26.22 14.92
N VAL A 80 3.53 25.63 15.49
CA VAL A 80 2.78 26.25 16.60
C VAL A 80 3.36 25.81 17.94
N SER A 81 3.42 26.70 18.94
CA SER A 81 3.90 26.35 20.28
C SER A 81 2.87 25.56 21.09
N THR A 82 1.59 25.73 20.79
CA THR A 82 0.47 25.13 21.52
C THR A 82 -0.69 24.84 20.58
N ILE A 83 -1.37 23.72 20.80
CA ILE A 83 -2.61 23.34 20.12
C ILE A 83 -3.73 23.26 21.16
N ASN A 84 -4.87 23.88 20.88
CA ASN A 84 -6.07 23.74 21.70
C ASN A 84 -7.07 22.81 21.01
N LEU A 85 -7.18 21.56 21.49
CA LEU A 85 -8.03 20.53 20.92
C LEU A 85 -9.53 20.87 20.91
N ASP A 86 -9.99 21.77 21.79
CA ASP A 86 -11.39 22.27 21.74
C ASP A 86 -11.71 22.98 20.41
N SER A 87 -10.68 23.50 19.73
CA SER A 87 -10.82 24.13 18.40
C SER A 87 -10.76 23.13 17.24
N HIS A 88 -10.36 21.88 17.52
CA HIS A 88 -10.16 20.83 16.52
C HIS A 88 -11.19 19.70 16.59
N VAL A 89 -11.98 19.59 17.66
CA VAL A 89 -13.02 18.57 17.81
C VAL A 89 -14.40 19.22 17.73
N SER A 90 -15.27 18.71 16.86
CA SER A 90 -16.68 19.11 16.80
C SER A 90 -17.56 17.88 16.82
N ILE A 91 -18.61 17.89 17.64
CA ILE A 91 -19.57 16.78 17.74
C ILE A 91 -20.89 17.23 17.13
N VAL A 92 -21.41 16.44 16.19
CA VAL A 92 -22.70 16.68 15.55
C VAL A 92 -23.73 15.80 16.22
N HIS A 93 -24.71 16.42 16.86
CA HIS A 93 -25.83 15.70 17.46
C HIS A 93 -26.90 15.47 16.40
N ASN A 94 -27.24 14.20 16.17
CA ASN A 94 -28.37 13.80 15.36
C ASN A 94 -29.31 12.92 16.20
N ASN A 95 -30.57 13.34 16.31
CA ASN A 95 -31.59 12.63 17.09
C ASN A 95 -32.32 11.55 16.27
N ALA A 96 -32.01 11.43 14.98
CA ALA A 96 -32.58 10.38 14.13
C ALA A 96 -31.94 9.03 14.46
N HIS A 97 -32.77 8.04 14.80
CA HIS A 97 -32.35 6.65 14.87
C HIS A 97 -32.34 6.04 13.48
N SER A 98 -31.27 5.35 13.13
CA SER A 98 -31.11 4.64 11.86
C SER A 98 -30.53 3.26 12.10
N ASP A 99 -30.98 2.26 11.36
CA ASP A 99 -30.36 0.93 11.44
C ASP A 99 -28.90 1.00 10.95
N PRO A 100 -27.94 0.31 11.62
CA PRO A 100 -26.56 0.23 11.17
C PRO A 100 -26.43 -0.20 9.72
N ASN A 101 -25.53 0.43 8.97
CA ASN A 101 -25.28 0.15 7.56
C ASN A 101 -26.48 0.33 6.63
N SER A 102 -27.55 1.01 7.07
CA SER A 102 -28.71 1.33 6.23
C SER A 102 -28.42 2.48 5.25
N ASP A 103 -29.32 2.66 4.28
CA ASP A 103 -29.30 3.84 3.41
C ASP A 103 -29.64 5.13 4.18
N GLU A 104 -30.38 5.03 5.28
CA GLU A 104 -30.66 6.15 6.17
C GLU A 104 -29.40 6.64 6.88
N GLU A 105 -28.61 5.72 7.48
CA GLU A 105 -27.29 6.04 8.06
C GLU A 105 -26.36 6.67 7.00
N THR A 106 -26.39 6.14 5.78
CA THR A 106 -25.61 6.67 4.65
C THR A 106 -26.01 8.10 4.29
N ASN A 107 -27.32 8.39 4.26
CA ASN A 107 -27.83 9.74 3.98
C ASN A 107 -27.50 10.73 5.11
N ILE A 108 -27.55 10.26 6.37
CA ILE A 108 -27.15 11.04 7.54
C ILE A 108 -25.68 11.45 7.42
N ILE A 109 -24.77 10.50 7.15
CA ILE A 109 -23.34 10.77 6.94
C ILE A 109 -23.12 11.74 5.78
N GLN A 110 -23.79 11.51 4.64
CA GLN A 110 -23.68 12.37 3.46
C GLN A 110 -24.06 13.83 3.75
N ASN A 111 -25.12 14.06 4.53
CA ASN A 111 -25.58 15.41 4.88
C ASN A 111 -24.57 16.14 5.78
N VAL A 112 -23.86 15.40 6.63
CA VAL A 112 -22.84 15.95 7.54
C VAL A 112 -21.55 16.31 6.79
N LEU A 113 -21.21 15.64 5.69
CA LEU A 113 -19.98 15.90 4.92
C LEU A 113 -19.95 17.28 4.24
N VAL A 114 -21.08 17.78 3.73
CA VAL A 114 -21.14 19.05 2.99
C VAL A 114 -20.64 20.24 3.84
N PRO A 115 -21.22 20.52 5.03
CA PRO A 115 -20.74 21.62 5.86
C PRO A 115 -19.31 21.41 6.39
N ILE A 116 -18.81 20.17 6.44
CA ILE A 116 -17.40 19.91 6.80
C ILE A 116 -16.48 20.36 5.67
N LEU A 117 -16.79 19.96 4.43
CA LEU A 117 -15.99 20.27 3.24
C LEU A 117 -15.92 21.77 2.96
N ASP A 118 -17.01 22.49 3.17
CA ASP A 118 -17.10 23.93 2.84
C ASP A 118 -16.65 24.84 4.00
N ARG A 119 -16.23 24.28 5.15
CA ARG A 119 -15.83 25.08 6.33
C ARG A 119 -14.37 25.57 6.19
N PRO A 120 -14.13 26.88 6.03
CA PRO A 120 -12.78 27.42 5.87
C PRO A 120 -11.90 27.23 7.11
N TRP A 121 -10.59 27.35 6.94
CA TRP A 121 -9.60 27.25 8.02
C TRP A 121 -9.45 28.57 8.78
N PRO A 122 -9.47 28.57 10.13
CA PRO A 122 -9.09 29.73 10.90
C PRO A 122 -7.61 30.05 10.67
N VAL A 123 -7.28 31.35 10.74
CA VAL A 123 -5.89 31.82 10.70
C VAL A 123 -5.18 31.38 11.98
N GLU A 124 -3.89 31.05 11.91
CA GLU A 124 -3.02 30.66 13.05
C GLU A 124 -3.38 29.35 13.78
N VAL A 125 -4.45 28.65 13.38
CA VAL A 125 -4.78 27.31 13.87
C VAL A 125 -4.30 26.28 12.85
N PRO A 126 -3.63 25.18 13.25
CA PRO A 126 -3.25 24.13 12.31
C PRO A 126 -4.48 23.67 11.49
N PRO A 127 -4.39 23.59 10.16
CA PRO A 127 -5.58 23.45 9.31
C PRO A 127 -6.04 22.00 9.19
N TRP A 128 -6.43 21.41 10.33
CA TRP A 128 -7.09 20.11 10.45
C TRP A 128 -8.12 20.14 11.58
N ARG A 129 -9.10 19.23 11.55
CA ARG A 129 -10.11 19.03 12.59
C ARG A 129 -10.74 17.65 12.45
N ILE A 130 -11.29 17.12 13.53
CA ILE A 130 -12.21 15.98 13.46
C ILE A 130 -13.65 16.45 13.69
N VAL A 131 -14.57 15.86 12.94
CA VAL A 131 -16.00 15.98 13.20
C VAL A 131 -16.55 14.60 13.52
N VAL A 132 -17.08 14.48 14.73
CA VAL A 132 -17.63 13.24 15.27
C VAL A 132 -19.15 13.28 15.11
N LEU A 133 -19.70 12.20 14.58
CA LEU A 133 -21.12 11.96 14.49
C LEU A 133 -21.41 10.63 15.21
N PRO A 134 -21.96 10.67 16.43
CA PRO A 134 -22.45 9.46 17.08
C PRO A 134 -23.49 8.77 16.20
N LEU A 135 -23.35 7.46 16.01
CA LEU A 135 -24.24 6.63 15.21
C LEU A 135 -25.06 5.71 16.10
N SER A 136 -26.22 5.30 15.61
CA SER A 136 -27.05 4.31 16.31
C SER A 136 -26.37 2.93 16.30
N SER A 137 -26.43 2.24 17.43
CA SER A 137 -25.97 0.85 17.56
C SER A 137 -27.09 -0.12 17.17
N ALA A 138 -26.73 -1.37 16.87
CA ALA A 138 -27.72 -2.43 16.72
C ALA A 138 -28.51 -2.61 18.03
N ARG A 139 -29.77 -3.07 17.94
CA ARG A 139 -30.59 -3.36 19.14
C ARG A 139 -29.85 -4.35 20.03
N ASP A 140 -29.86 -4.08 21.34
CA ASP A 140 -29.21 -4.87 22.39
C ASP A 140 -27.66 -4.96 22.30
N SER A 141 -27.03 -4.15 21.45
CA SER A 141 -25.57 -4.06 21.37
C SER A 141 -25.01 -3.09 22.40
N THR A 142 -23.99 -3.53 23.14
CA THR A 142 -23.20 -2.70 24.05
C THR A 142 -22.16 -1.86 23.31
N THR A 143 -21.90 -2.18 22.04
CA THR A 143 -20.95 -1.50 21.17
C THR A 143 -21.46 -0.10 20.85
N LYS A 144 -20.65 0.92 21.15
CA LYS A 144 -20.90 2.30 20.74
C LYS A 144 -20.27 2.56 19.37
N ARG A 145 -20.98 3.27 18.50
CA ARG A 145 -20.53 3.57 17.13
C ARG A 145 -20.45 5.07 16.90
N CYS A 146 -19.40 5.52 16.21
CA CYS A 146 -19.34 6.89 15.70
C CYS A 146 -18.68 6.95 14.33
N PHE A 147 -19.15 7.89 13.52
CA PHE A 147 -18.45 8.33 12.33
C PHE A 147 -17.49 9.46 12.71
N ILE A 148 -16.21 9.33 12.36
CA ILE A 148 -15.21 10.37 12.56
C ILE A 148 -14.71 10.82 11.19
N ALA A 149 -15.04 12.06 10.83
CA ALA A 149 -14.49 12.73 9.66
C ALA A 149 -13.23 13.50 10.04
N PHE A 150 -12.07 13.02 9.59
CA PHE A 150 -10.83 13.78 9.65
C PHE A 150 -10.76 14.73 8.44
N SER A 151 -10.96 16.01 8.74
CA SER A 151 -10.90 17.08 7.75
C SER A 151 -9.57 17.80 7.85
N PHE A 152 -8.90 18.04 6.73
CA PHE A 152 -7.58 18.68 6.71
C PHE A 152 -7.33 19.45 5.42
N SER A 153 -6.41 20.41 5.48
CA SER A 153 -5.94 21.15 4.32
C SER A 153 -4.96 20.32 3.50
N HIS A 154 -5.01 20.48 2.17
CA HIS A 154 -4.04 19.89 1.26
C HIS A 154 -2.60 20.38 1.50
N THR A 155 -2.41 21.43 2.31
CA THR A 155 -1.07 21.86 2.74
C THR A 155 -0.41 20.88 3.70
N LEU A 156 -1.20 20.02 4.35
CA LEU A 156 -0.69 19.04 5.31
C LEU A 156 -0.36 17.70 4.65
N GLY A 157 -0.90 17.41 3.47
CA GLY A 157 -0.66 16.14 2.81
C GLY A 157 -1.61 15.80 1.66
N ASP A 158 -1.36 14.63 1.08
CA ASP A 158 -2.24 13.98 0.11
C ASP A 158 -3.33 13.12 0.80
N GLY A 159 -4.11 12.36 0.03
CA GLY A 159 -5.20 11.54 0.59
C GLY A 159 -4.73 10.42 1.52
N MET A 160 -3.51 9.89 1.33
CA MET A 160 -2.98 8.80 2.17
C MET A 160 -2.65 9.26 3.58
N VAL A 161 -2.46 10.57 3.80
CA VAL A 161 -2.34 11.16 5.13
C VAL A 161 -3.59 10.93 5.97
N GLY A 162 -4.79 10.98 5.39
CA GLY A 162 -6.01 10.68 6.14
C GLY A 162 -6.08 9.21 6.56
N VAL A 163 -5.55 8.31 5.73
CA VAL A 163 -5.42 6.87 6.06
C VAL A 163 -4.43 6.67 7.22
N ALA A 164 -3.26 7.31 7.14
CA ALA A 164 -2.25 7.29 8.20
C ALA A 164 -2.81 7.82 9.52
N PHE A 165 -3.55 8.94 9.47
CA PHE A 165 -4.23 9.52 10.63
C PHE A 165 -5.18 8.51 11.28
N HIS A 166 -6.11 7.92 10.52
CA HIS A 166 -7.10 7.00 11.08
C HIS A 166 -6.46 5.74 11.67
N ARG A 167 -5.33 5.28 11.11
CA ARG A 167 -4.56 4.17 11.65
C ARG A 167 -3.93 4.51 13.00
N THR A 168 -3.11 5.56 13.06
CA THR A 168 -2.50 6.02 14.33
C THR A 168 -3.57 6.32 15.38
N PHE A 169 -4.68 6.93 14.96
CA PHE A 169 -5.81 7.24 15.84
C PHE A 169 -6.44 5.98 16.43
N LEU A 170 -6.70 4.96 15.60
CA LEU A 170 -7.27 3.68 16.05
C LEU A 170 -6.32 2.93 16.99
N GLU A 171 -5.03 2.87 16.64
CA GLU A 171 -3.99 2.27 17.47
C GLU A 171 -3.92 2.96 18.84
N ALA A 172 -3.92 4.29 18.86
CA ALA A 172 -3.94 5.08 20.08
C ALA A 172 -5.24 4.88 20.89
N TRP A 173 -6.39 4.83 20.23
CA TRP A 173 -7.69 4.62 20.89
C TRP A 173 -7.73 3.28 21.62
N ARG A 174 -7.19 2.21 21.00
CA ARG A 174 -7.10 0.88 21.59
C ARG A 174 -6.19 0.83 22.81
N GLN A 175 -5.13 1.64 22.84
CA GLN A 175 -4.14 1.68 23.92
C GLN A 175 -4.52 2.61 25.08
N THR A 176 -5.55 3.44 24.90
CA THR A 176 -5.95 4.43 25.91
C THR A 176 -6.70 3.75 27.06
N ASN A 177 -5.96 3.17 28.01
CA ASN A 177 -6.50 2.69 29.29
C ASN A 177 -6.65 3.86 30.27
N ASN A 178 -7.86 4.42 30.41
CA ASN A 178 -8.20 5.42 31.45
C ASN A 178 -7.11 6.49 31.70
N SER A 179 -6.46 7.01 30.65
CA SER A 179 -5.46 8.06 30.83
C SER A 179 -6.18 9.34 31.26
N ASN A 180 -5.95 9.80 32.48
CA ASN A 180 -6.59 10.99 33.06
C ASN A 180 -6.14 12.34 32.44
N ASP A 181 -5.34 12.33 31.37
CA ASP A 181 -4.92 13.57 30.71
C ASP A 181 -5.99 14.09 29.74
N ASN A 182 -7.03 14.67 30.34
CA ASN A 182 -8.14 15.32 29.66
C ASN A 182 -7.83 16.77 29.26
N SER A 183 -6.57 17.23 29.37
CA SER A 183 -6.20 18.58 28.96
C SER A 183 -6.46 18.78 27.48
N SER A 184 -7.19 19.83 27.11
CA SER A 184 -7.35 20.23 25.71
C SER A 184 -6.12 20.93 25.15
N LEU A 185 -5.24 21.46 26.00
CA LEU A 185 -4.00 22.12 25.58
C LEU A 185 -2.86 21.12 25.44
N VAL A 186 -2.22 21.13 24.27
CA VAL A 186 -1.03 20.35 23.95
C VAL A 186 0.12 21.31 23.67
N SER A 187 1.21 21.21 24.44
CA SER A 187 2.43 22.02 24.24
C SER A 187 3.38 21.30 23.29
N MET A 188 3.96 22.03 22.34
CA MET A 188 4.87 21.48 21.34
C MET A 188 6.32 21.79 21.70
N ASN A 189 7.20 20.80 21.59
CA ASN A 189 8.64 21.06 21.58
C ASN A 189 9.09 21.37 20.15
N PRO A 190 9.91 22.42 19.94
CA PRO A 190 10.41 22.74 18.60
C PRO A 190 11.18 21.60 17.91
N SER A 191 11.83 20.71 18.68
CA SER A 191 12.51 19.52 18.16
C SER A 191 11.56 18.53 17.47
N ASP A 192 10.31 18.48 17.91
CA ASP A 192 9.31 17.49 17.50
C ASP A 192 8.57 17.94 16.23
N GLN A 193 8.88 19.14 15.71
CA GLN A 193 8.18 19.78 14.57
C GLN A 193 9.00 19.74 13.28
N THR A 194 9.91 18.78 13.13
CA THR A 194 10.73 18.67 11.92
C THR A 194 9.89 18.12 10.76
N LEU A 195 9.76 18.89 9.69
CA LEU A 195 9.09 18.45 8.46
C LEU A 195 10.07 17.77 7.52
N SER A 196 9.64 16.66 6.93
CA SER A 196 10.38 15.98 5.86
C SER A 196 10.67 16.93 4.70
N ALA A 197 11.77 16.64 3.99
CA ALA A 197 12.08 17.33 2.73
C ALA A 197 10.94 17.13 1.72
N PRO A 198 10.66 18.15 0.88
CA PRO A 198 9.61 18.04 -0.12
C PRO A 198 9.96 17.00 -1.18
N PHE A 199 8.93 16.35 -1.74
CA PHE A 199 9.08 15.32 -2.76
C PHE A 199 9.46 15.88 -4.14
N ASP A 200 9.04 17.10 -4.47
CA ASP A 200 9.12 17.66 -5.81
C ASP A 200 10.48 18.34 -6.11
N THR A 201 11.58 17.68 -5.74
CA THR A 201 12.95 18.14 -6.02
C THR A 201 13.43 17.74 -7.43
N PRO A 202 14.49 18.38 -7.97
CA PRO A 202 15.13 17.94 -9.21
C PRO A 202 15.65 16.51 -9.18
N GLU A 203 16.12 16.05 -8.01
CA GLU A 203 16.66 14.70 -7.81
C GLU A 203 15.55 13.65 -7.84
N SER A 204 14.42 13.92 -7.17
CA SER A 204 13.30 13.00 -7.11
C SER A 204 12.45 13.02 -8.38
N LEU A 205 12.36 14.16 -9.07
CA LEU A 205 11.52 14.31 -10.27
C LEU A 205 12.31 14.99 -11.41
N PRO A 206 13.28 14.31 -12.04
CA PRO A 206 14.07 14.92 -13.10
C PRO A 206 13.21 15.30 -14.31
N ILE A 207 13.54 16.43 -14.95
CA ILE A 207 12.84 16.97 -16.12
C ILE A 207 13.82 17.09 -17.29
N SER A 208 13.49 16.43 -18.39
CA SER A 208 14.27 16.50 -19.63
C SER A 208 14.02 17.83 -20.36
N LEU A 209 15.01 18.31 -21.11
CA LEU A 209 14.84 19.52 -21.94
C LEU A 209 13.72 19.34 -22.97
N LYS A 210 13.55 18.13 -23.52
CA LYS A 210 12.45 17.81 -24.44
C LYS A 210 11.10 18.01 -23.76
N PHE A 211 10.95 17.54 -22.52
CA PHE A 211 9.70 17.69 -21.78
C PHE A 211 9.45 19.12 -21.31
N LEU A 212 10.49 19.86 -20.94
CA LEU A 212 10.40 21.26 -20.53
C LEU A 212 10.03 22.19 -21.69
N LEU A 213 10.73 22.07 -22.82
CA LEU A 213 10.55 22.95 -23.98
C LEU A 213 9.43 22.49 -24.91
N GLY A 214 9.03 21.22 -24.82
CA GLY A 214 8.01 20.62 -25.66
C GLY A 214 6.68 21.39 -25.68
N PRO A 215 6.14 21.81 -24.51
CA PRO A 215 4.93 22.64 -24.48
C PRO A 215 5.07 23.98 -25.18
N LEU A 216 6.22 24.66 -25.04
CA LEU A 216 6.46 25.94 -25.69
C LEU A 216 6.55 25.77 -27.21
N VAL A 217 7.25 24.74 -27.68
CA VAL A 217 7.36 24.43 -29.11
C VAL A 217 6.02 23.97 -29.70
N ALA A 218 5.23 23.21 -28.94
CA ALA A 218 3.92 22.71 -29.37
C ALA A 218 2.89 23.82 -29.64
N VAL A 219 3.00 24.98 -28.97
CA VAL A 219 2.10 26.13 -29.19
C VAL A 219 2.32 26.79 -30.56
N TYR A 220 3.54 26.75 -31.10
CA TYR A 220 3.90 27.40 -32.36
C TYR A 220 3.93 26.43 -33.57
N LEU A 221 3.93 25.11 -33.33
CA LEU A 221 3.88 24.11 -34.39
C LEU A 221 2.44 23.82 -34.85
N PRO A 222 2.21 23.61 -36.16
CA PRO A 222 0.96 23.01 -36.65
C PRO A 222 0.65 21.69 -35.91
N LYS A 223 -0.62 21.48 -35.51
CA LYS A 223 -1.03 20.34 -34.64
C LYS A 223 -0.56 18.97 -35.15
N PHE A 224 -0.56 18.74 -36.46
CA PHE A 224 -0.10 17.47 -37.04
C PHE A 224 1.42 17.24 -36.89
N ILE A 225 2.23 18.31 -36.86
CA ILE A 225 3.68 18.26 -36.65
C ILE A 225 4.00 18.10 -35.17
N ALA A 226 3.29 18.81 -34.29
CA ALA A 226 3.43 18.64 -32.84
C ALA A 226 3.07 17.19 -32.42
N GLY A 227 1.99 16.65 -32.98
CA GLY A 227 1.54 15.28 -32.73
C GLY A 227 2.53 14.21 -33.20
N SER A 228 3.13 14.34 -34.39
CA SER A 228 4.11 13.37 -34.89
C SER A 228 5.44 13.39 -34.11
N LEU A 229 5.79 14.51 -33.49
CA LEU A 229 6.97 14.65 -32.62
C LEU A 229 6.69 14.31 -31.14
N GLY A 230 5.43 14.01 -30.80
CA GLY A 230 5.00 13.70 -29.42
C GLY A 230 5.04 14.90 -28.47
N LEU A 231 4.99 16.13 -28.99
CA LEU A 231 5.00 17.36 -28.19
C LEU A 231 3.57 17.74 -27.78
N ARG A 232 3.38 18.14 -26.51
CA ARG A 232 2.07 18.54 -25.96
C ARG A 232 2.17 19.90 -25.29
N ALA A 233 1.22 20.80 -25.58
CA ALA A 233 1.16 22.16 -25.05
C ALA A 233 0.76 22.24 -23.56
N ALA A 234 0.16 21.18 -23.02
CA ALA A 234 -0.21 21.08 -21.62
C ALA A 234 -0.17 19.60 -21.17
N ALA A 235 -0.11 19.38 -19.85
CA ALA A 235 -0.16 18.04 -19.26
C ALA A 235 -1.48 17.32 -19.57
N SER A 236 -2.57 18.07 -19.69
CA SER A 236 -3.87 17.62 -20.19
C SER A 236 -4.08 18.06 -21.63
N THR A 237 -4.72 17.20 -22.45
CA THR A 237 -4.99 17.45 -23.87
C THR A 237 -6.48 17.70 -24.09
N VAL A 238 -6.98 18.83 -23.59
CA VAL A 238 -8.35 19.32 -23.84
C VAL A 238 -8.41 19.96 -25.23
N ASP A 239 -9.43 19.63 -26.01
CA ASP A 239 -9.72 20.25 -27.31
C ASP A 239 -11.18 20.75 -27.39
N SER A 240 -11.57 21.26 -28.56
CA SER A 240 -12.91 21.82 -28.77
C SER A 240 -14.04 20.78 -28.66
N GLY A 241 -13.74 19.48 -28.80
CA GLY A 241 -14.69 18.38 -28.63
C GLY A 241 -14.69 17.79 -27.22
N THR A 242 -13.78 18.21 -26.33
CA THR A 242 -13.72 17.74 -24.95
C THR A 242 -14.77 18.42 -24.07
N TRP A 243 -15.60 17.63 -23.38
CA TRP A 243 -16.49 18.18 -22.37
C TRP A 243 -15.78 18.37 -21.03
N THR A 244 -15.74 19.58 -20.48
CA THR A 244 -15.06 19.89 -19.20
C THR A 244 -15.99 20.50 -18.14
N GLY A 245 -17.30 20.45 -18.36
CA GLY A 245 -18.29 21.08 -17.49
C GLY A 245 -18.28 22.61 -17.60
N SER A 246 -18.60 23.30 -16.49
CA SER A 246 -18.53 24.76 -16.45
C SER A 246 -17.08 25.24 -16.42
N ARG A 247 -16.85 26.44 -16.96
CA ARG A 247 -15.57 27.16 -16.78
C ARG A 247 -15.27 27.35 -15.29
N ILE A 248 -13.99 27.45 -14.95
CA ILE A 248 -13.54 27.76 -13.59
C ILE A 248 -14.06 29.16 -13.24
N PHE A 249 -14.62 29.33 -12.05
CA PHE A 249 -15.22 30.59 -11.60
C PHE A 249 -14.70 30.94 -10.21
N GLU A 250 -14.77 32.23 -9.86
CA GLU A 250 -14.44 32.69 -8.51
C GLU A 250 -15.47 32.17 -7.50
N PRO A 251 -15.06 31.83 -6.25
CA PRO A 251 -15.99 31.39 -5.23
C PRO A 251 -17.16 32.37 -5.06
N VAL A 252 -18.38 31.89 -5.26
CA VAL A 252 -19.61 32.69 -5.13
C VAL A 252 -20.24 32.41 -3.76
N PRO A 253 -20.54 33.43 -2.94
CA PRO A 253 -21.25 33.24 -1.68
C PRO A 253 -22.55 32.45 -1.87
N GLY A 254 -22.76 31.42 -1.06
CA GLY A 254 -23.96 30.56 -1.11
C GLY A 254 -23.88 29.39 -2.09
N LEU A 255 -22.79 29.23 -2.84
CA LEU A 255 -22.53 28.01 -3.60
C LEU A 255 -21.85 26.98 -2.69
N ASN A 256 -22.54 25.86 -2.43
CA ASN A 256 -22.03 24.78 -1.59
C ASN A 256 -21.62 23.58 -2.43
N SER A 257 -20.67 22.81 -1.91
CA SER A 257 -20.31 21.49 -2.43
C SER A 257 -21.53 20.56 -2.43
N ARG A 258 -21.56 19.64 -3.39
CA ARG A 258 -22.56 18.55 -3.42
C ARG A 258 -21.84 17.22 -3.28
N VAL A 259 -22.28 16.42 -2.31
CA VAL A 259 -21.71 15.11 -2.02
C VAL A 259 -22.78 14.04 -2.27
N ARG A 260 -22.37 12.95 -2.93
CA ARG A 260 -23.16 11.73 -3.04
C ARG A 260 -22.31 10.55 -2.57
N ILE A 261 -22.81 9.78 -1.61
CA ILE A 261 -22.20 8.52 -1.20
C ILE A 261 -22.88 7.37 -1.94
N LEU A 262 -22.08 6.49 -2.54
CA LEU A 262 -22.55 5.25 -3.14
C LEU A 262 -21.87 4.09 -2.39
N LYS A 263 -22.67 3.24 -1.75
CA LYS A 263 -22.22 2.04 -1.08
C LYS A 263 -22.42 0.85 -2.00
N ILE A 264 -21.37 0.07 -2.22
CA ILE A 264 -21.40 -1.14 -3.03
C ILE A 264 -21.05 -2.30 -2.10
N GLU A 265 -21.88 -3.34 -2.09
CA GLU A 265 -21.69 -4.48 -1.21
C GLU A 265 -20.39 -5.23 -1.51
N ALA A 266 -19.73 -5.72 -0.47
CA ALA A 266 -18.45 -6.39 -0.59
C ALA A 266 -18.45 -7.57 -1.59
N PRO A 267 -19.45 -8.48 -1.63
CA PRO A 267 -19.48 -9.55 -2.62
C PRO A 267 -19.51 -9.04 -4.07
N LEU A 268 -20.20 -7.93 -4.31
CA LEU A 268 -20.28 -7.32 -5.65
C LEU A 268 -18.94 -6.68 -6.04
N VAL A 269 -18.26 -6.02 -5.10
CA VAL A 269 -16.90 -5.49 -5.33
C VAL A 269 -15.91 -6.62 -5.60
N GLN A 270 -15.98 -7.73 -4.85
CA GLN A 270 -15.12 -8.90 -5.07
C GLN A 270 -15.33 -9.49 -6.47
N LYS A 271 -16.59 -9.62 -6.90
CA LYS A 271 -16.89 -10.06 -8.27
C LYS A 271 -16.37 -9.08 -9.33
N ALA A 272 -16.52 -7.77 -9.11
CA ALA A 272 -16.00 -6.76 -10.04
C ALA A 272 -14.46 -6.78 -10.13
N LEU A 273 -13.78 -7.03 -9.02
CA LEU A 273 -12.32 -7.23 -8.97
C LEU A 273 -11.92 -8.46 -9.77
N GLN A 274 -12.60 -9.59 -9.56
CA GLN A 274 -12.35 -10.83 -10.31
C GLN A 274 -12.51 -10.62 -11.81
N VAL A 275 -13.66 -10.09 -12.25
CA VAL A 275 -13.93 -9.86 -13.68
C VAL A 275 -12.93 -8.87 -14.28
N SER A 276 -12.53 -7.83 -13.55
CA SER A 276 -11.50 -6.90 -14.05
C SER A 276 -10.17 -7.62 -14.30
N ARG A 277 -9.77 -8.53 -13.41
CA ARG A 277 -8.53 -9.32 -13.54
C ARG A 277 -8.59 -10.30 -14.72
N GLU A 278 -9.74 -10.92 -14.96
CA GLU A 278 -9.97 -11.79 -16.14
C GLU A 278 -9.72 -11.04 -17.47
N HIS A 279 -9.82 -9.70 -17.45
CA HIS A 279 -9.55 -8.81 -18.60
C HIS A 279 -8.24 -8.01 -18.45
N ASP A 280 -7.28 -8.47 -17.64
CA ASP A 280 -5.98 -7.79 -17.43
C ASP A 280 -6.12 -6.32 -17.00
N ALA A 281 -7.16 -5.98 -16.23
CA ALA A 281 -7.46 -4.63 -15.75
C ALA A 281 -7.55 -4.54 -14.23
N LYS A 282 -7.18 -3.38 -13.66
CA LYS A 282 -7.42 -3.05 -12.25
C LYS A 282 -8.74 -2.26 -12.12
N LEU A 283 -9.39 -2.38 -10.96
CA LEU A 283 -10.71 -1.77 -10.69
C LEU A 283 -10.73 -0.25 -10.97
N THR A 284 -9.66 0.48 -10.68
CA THR A 284 -9.56 1.93 -10.98
C THR A 284 -9.81 2.21 -12.46
N ALA A 285 -9.16 1.47 -13.37
CA ALA A 285 -9.34 1.64 -14.81
C ALA A 285 -10.72 1.18 -15.28
N THR A 286 -11.28 0.13 -14.66
CA THR A 286 -12.66 -0.30 -14.90
C THR A 286 -13.67 0.79 -14.51
N ILE A 287 -13.45 1.49 -13.40
CA ILE A 287 -14.31 2.61 -12.96
C ILE A 287 -14.23 3.80 -13.94
N HIS A 288 -13.07 4.06 -14.53
CA HIS A 288 -12.97 5.04 -15.63
C HIS A 288 -13.91 4.66 -16.78
N GLN A 289 -13.93 3.39 -17.18
CA GLN A 289 -14.83 2.88 -18.22
C GLN A 289 -16.32 3.01 -17.87
N PHE A 290 -16.69 2.73 -16.61
CA PHE A 290 -18.05 3.00 -16.13
C PHE A 290 -18.41 4.49 -16.19
N THR A 291 -17.48 5.36 -15.83
CA THR A 291 -17.66 6.82 -15.86
C THR A 291 -17.85 7.31 -17.29
N ILE A 292 -17.03 6.84 -18.23
CA ILE A 292 -17.13 7.18 -19.67
C ILE A 292 -18.47 6.75 -20.24
N ARG A 293 -18.93 5.55 -19.92
CA ARG A 293 -20.25 5.06 -20.34
C ARG A 293 -21.38 5.91 -19.78
N ALA A 294 -21.31 6.24 -18.49
CA ALA A 294 -22.30 7.10 -17.83
C ALA A 294 -22.34 8.51 -18.45
N LEU A 295 -21.19 9.15 -18.67
CA LEU A 295 -21.10 10.46 -19.30
C LEU A 295 -21.60 10.43 -20.76
N SER A 296 -21.23 9.40 -21.52
CA SER A 296 -21.67 9.23 -22.91
C SER A 296 -23.19 9.12 -23.04
N LYS A 297 -23.82 8.41 -22.07
CA LYS A 297 -25.28 8.23 -21.98
C LYS A 297 -26.01 9.48 -21.52
N THR A 298 -25.45 10.21 -20.56
CA THR A 298 -26.15 11.32 -19.88
C THR A 298 -26.03 12.65 -20.61
N LEU A 299 -24.91 12.90 -21.31
CA LEU A 299 -24.71 14.19 -21.96
C LEU A 299 -25.48 14.27 -23.29
N PRO A 300 -26.37 15.26 -23.50
CA PRO A 300 -27.18 15.33 -24.71
C PRO A 300 -26.46 15.98 -25.91
N ASN A 301 -25.41 16.78 -25.67
CA ASN A 301 -24.74 17.57 -26.71
C ASN A 301 -23.95 16.68 -27.68
N SER A 302 -24.31 16.65 -28.97
CA SER A 302 -23.62 15.86 -30.01
C SER A 302 -22.22 16.35 -30.36
N ASP A 303 -21.88 17.60 -30.05
CA ASP A 303 -20.56 18.18 -30.37
C ASP A 303 -19.44 17.66 -29.45
N VAL A 304 -19.83 17.04 -28.33
CA VAL A 304 -18.89 16.38 -27.41
C VAL A 304 -18.43 15.06 -28.03
N THR A 305 -17.15 14.97 -28.36
CA THR A 305 -16.52 13.80 -28.97
C THR A 305 -15.67 13.00 -28.00
N ASN A 306 -15.21 13.61 -26.91
CA ASN A 306 -14.30 12.98 -25.96
C ASN A 306 -14.42 13.54 -24.53
N PHE A 307 -13.79 12.82 -23.60
CA PHE A 307 -13.61 13.19 -22.21
C PHE A 307 -12.13 13.12 -21.85
N VAL A 308 -11.71 13.87 -20.83
CA VAL A 308 -10.37 13.76 -20.25
C VAL A 308 -10.48 13.44 -18.77
N SER A 309 -9.84 12.36 -18.32
CA SER A 309 -9.76 12.02 -16.90
C SER A 309 -8.47 12.55 -16.28
N GLY A 310 -8.53 13.05 -15.05
CA GLY A 310 -7.38 13.21 -14.17
C GLY A 310 -7.35 12.11 -13.11
N THR A 311 -6.21 11.46 -12.93
CA THR A 311 -6.03 10.39 -11.92
C THR A 311 -4.78 10.72 -11.10
N PRO A 312 -4.93 11.06 -9.80
CA PRO A 312 -3.80 11.20 -8.91
C PRO A 312 -3.10 9.84 -8.73
N VAL A 313 -1.76 9.84 -8.77
CA VAL A 313 -0.92 8.63 -8.65
C VAL A 313 0.03 8.81 -7.47
N ASP A 314 0.00 7.86 -6.54
CA ASP A 314 0.93 7.82 -5.41
C ASP A 314 2.33 7.42 -5.88
N MET A 315 3.31 8.26 -5.56
CA MET A 315 4.71 8.10 -5.96
C MET A 315 5.58 7.53 -4.83
N ARG A 316 5.04 7.27 -3.63
CA ARG A 316 5.81 6.76 -2.49
C ARG A 316 6.64 5.51 -2.84
N ALA A 317 6.03 4.55 -3.54
CA ALA A 317 6.69 3.33 -3.97
C ALA A 317 7.88 3.60 -4.91
N SER A 318 7.76 4.55 -5.84
CA SER A 318 8.83 4.86 -6.82
C SER A 318 10.08 5.47 -6.21
N ILE A 319 9.99 6.02 -5.00
CA ILE A 319 11.14 6.57 -4.26
C ILE A 319 11.49 5.74 -3.02
N GLY A 320 10.89 4.56 -2.86
CA GLY A 320 11.22 3.63 -1.78
C GLY A 320 10.83 4.09 -0.37
N ILE A 321 9.78 4.92 -0.22
CA ILE A 321 9.28 5.33 1.10
C ILE A 321 8.00 4.58 1.50
N PRO A 322 7.74 4.38 2.81
CA PRO A 322 6.55 3.67 3.27
C PRO A 322 5.24 4.31 2.80
N ALA A 323 4.22 3.49 2.49
CA ALA A 323 2.94 3.92 1.92
C ALA A 323 2.15 4.92 2.79
N LEU A 324 2.37 4.89 4.11
CA LEU A 324 1.70 5.79 5.07
C LEU A 324 2.59 6.95 5.53
N THR A 325 3.71 7.19 4.85
CA THR A 325 4.57 8.36 5.13
C THR A 325 3.77 9.64 4.92
N TRP A 326 3.77 10.51 5.93
CA TRP A 326 3.00 11.75 5.91
C TRP A 326 3.63 12.79 4.98
N GLY A 327 2.87 13.31 4.02
CA GLY A 327 3.32 14.34 3.08
C GLY A 327 2.54 14.38 1.77
N LEU A 328 3.07 15.11 0.78
CA LEU A 328 2.51 15.25 -0.57
C LEU A 328 3.36 14.49 -1.59
N TYR A 329 3.01 13.23 -1.86
CA TYR A 329 3.77 12.34 -2.74
C TYR A 329 3.00 11.95 -4.01
N VAL A 330 2.12 12.84 -4.48
CA VAL A 330 1.19 12.55 -5.56
C VAL A 330 1.55 13.29 -6.84
N SER A 331 1.66 12.54 -7.95
CA SER A 331 1.66 13.08 -9.32
C SER A 331 0.27 12.97 -9.96
N GLY A 332 0.10 13.57 -11.13
CA GLY A 332 -1.15 13.53 -11.89
C GLY A 332 -0.96 12.82 -13.24
N TYR A 333 -1.85 11.86 -13.53
CA TYR A 333 -1.95 11.21 -14.82
C TYR A 333 -3.23 11.67 -15.55
N TYR A 334 -3.11 12.02 -16.83
CA TYR A 334 -4.23 12.50 -17.64
C TYR A 334 -4.40 11.64 -18.89
N GLU A 335 -5.64 11.28 -19.20
CA GLU A 335 -5.97 10.42 -20.34
C GLU A 335 -7.24 10.89 -21.07
N VAL A 336 -7.19 10.86 -22.40
CA VAL A 336 -8.33 11.16 -23.28
C VAL A 336 -9.11 9.88 -23.53
N HIS A 337 -10.42 9.97 -23.42
CA HIS A 337 -11.37 8.89 -23.63
C HIS A 337 -12.36 9.29 -24.71
N SER A 338 -12.46 8.49 -25.77
CA SER A 338 -13.48 8.70 -26.79
C SER A 338 -14.87 8.54 -26.21
N ARG A 339 -15.81 9.37 -26.65
CA ARG A 339 -17.21 9.21 -26.29
C ARG A 339 -17.78 7.96 -26.97
N LEU A 340 -18.56 7.18 -26.23
CA LEU A 340 -19.23 6.02 -26.78
C LEU A 340 -20.43 6.41 -27.66
N PRO A 341 -20.65 5.73 -28.79
CA PRO A 341 -21.89 5.81 -29.55
C PRO A 341 -23.13 5.50 -28.69
N GLY A 342 -24.26 6.12 -29.01
CA GLY A 342 -25.48 6.04 -28.18
C GLY A 342 -26.08 4.64 -28.00
N ALA A 343 -25.78 3.68 -28.88
CA ALA A 343 -26.18 2.28 -28.71
C ALA A 343 -25.30 1.55 -27.68
N GLN A 344 -23.97 1.63 -27.83
CA GLN A 344 -23.00 1.03 -26.91
C GLN A 344 -23.11 1.61 -25.49
N ALA A 345 -23.41 2.91 -25.35
CA ALA A 345 -23.60 3.54 -24.05
C ALA A 345 -24.81 2.99 -23.26
N LYS A 346 -25.74 2.27 -23.91
CA LYS A 346 -26.95 1.69 -23.30
C LYS A 346 -26.81 0.21 -22.95
N GLU A 347 -25.72 -0.44 -23.36
CA GLU A 347 -25.48 -1.86 -23.07
C GLU A 347 -25.18 -2.10 -21.59
N SER A 348 -25.63 -3.25 -21.07
CA SER A 348 -25.44 -3.63 -19.68
C SER A 348 -24.01 -4.08 -19.39
N VAL A 349 -23.34 -4.70 -20.35
CA VAL A 349 -21.99 -5.24 -20.25
C VAL A 349 -20.97 -4.23 -20.83
N LEU A 350 -19.71 -4.29 -20.38
CA LEU A 350 -18.62 -3.56 -21.03
C LEU A 350 -18.24 -4.27 -22.33
N SER A 351 -18.04 -3.52 -23.41
CA SER A 351 -17.57 -4.09 -24.69
C SER A 351 -16.10 -4.48 -24.61
N ASP A 352 -15.63 -5.28 -25.58
CA ASP A 352 -14.23 -5.68 -25.70
C ASP A 352 -13.31 -4.45 -25.87
N GLU A 353 -13.76 -3.41 -26.57
CA GLU A 353 -13.00 -2.16 -26.69
C GLU A 353 -12.84 -1.45 -25.35
N MET A 354 -13.91 -1.43 -24.53
CA MET A 354 -13.86 -0.83 -23.19
C MET A 354 -12.93 -1.62 -22.26
N TRP A 355 -12.95 -2.95 -22.32
CA TRP A 355 -12.00 -3.78 -21.55
C TRP A 355 -10.56 -3.58 -22.02
N THR A 356 -10.34 -3.49 -23.33
CA THR A 356 -9.03 -3.17 -23.90
C THR A 356 -8.54 -1.81 -23.39
N ALA A 357 -9.41 -0.79 -23.36
CA ALA A 357 -9.08 0.51 -22.81
C ALA A 357 -8.76 0.45 -21.30
N ALA A 358 -9.53 -0.31 -20.51
CA ALA A 358 -9.27 -0.50 -19.08
C ALA A 358 -7.92 -1.19 -18.82
N SER A 359 -7.60 -2.26 -19.55
CA SER A 359 -6.30 -2.95 -19.44
C SER A 359 -5.15 -2.02 -19.83
N SER A 360 -5.30 -1.28 -20.92
CA SER A 360 -4.30 -0.34 -21.40
C SER A 360 -4.04 0.80 -20.41
N MET A 361 -5.10 1.38 -19.83
CA MET A 361 -4.98 2.41 -18.80
C MET A 361 -4.37 1.86 -17.51
N THR A 362 -4.67 0.61 -17.14
CA THR A 362 -4.05 -0.06 -15.99
C THR A 362 -2.53 -0.09 -16.11
N LYS A 363 -2.00 -0.45 -17.28
CA LYS A 363 -0.56 -0.46 -17.56
C LYS A 363 0.04 0.94 -17.49
N ARG A 364 -0.60 1.94 -18.12
CA ARG A 364 -0.13 3.32 -18.10
C ARG A 364 -0.11 3.95 -16.71
N LEU A 365 -1.11 3.65 -15.87
CA LEU A 365 -1.12 4.11 -14.48
C LEU A 365 0.02 3.50 -13.67
N ALA A 366 0.31 2.21 -13.86
CA ALA A 366 1.44 1.53 -13.22
C ALA A 366 2.80 2.10 -13.68
N GLU A 367 2.97 2.30 -15.00
CA GLU A 367 4.14 3.00 -15.56
C GLU A 367 4.30 4.41 -15.00
N CYS A 368 3.20 5.15 -14.83
CA CYS A 368 3.22 6.49 -14.25
C CYS A 368 3.68 6.45 -12.77
N GLY A 369 3.19 5.48 -12.00
CA GLY A 369 3.49 5.35 -10.57
C GLY A 369 4.89 4.82 -10.26
N THR A 370 5.60 4.28 -11.25
CA THR A 370 6.98 3.78 -11.11
C THR A 370 8.02 4.72 -11.72
N ARG A 371 7.62 5.59 -12.65
CA ARG A 371 8.53 6.49 -13.38
C ARG A 371 8.71 7.83 -12.68
N LEU A 372 9.94 8.20 -12.32
CA LEU A 372 10.26 9.51 -11.76
C LEU A 372 10.49 10.61 -12.81
N GLN A 373 10.99 10.22 -13.98
CA GLN A 373 11.34 11.13 -15.06
C GLN A 373 10.11 11.75 -15.72
N ASP A 374 10.18 13.06 -16.01
CA ASP A 374 9.19 13.79 -16.81
C ASP A 374 7.77 13.70 -16.22
N GLN A 375 7.68 13.90 -14.90
CA GLN A 375 6.43 14.00 -14.16
C GLN A 375 5.88 15.43 -14.22
N ALA A 376 4.58 15.57 -14.46
CA ALA A 376 3.93 16.88 -14.66
C ALA A 376 4.11 17.82 -13.46
N ILE A 377 4.07 17.29 -12.24
CA ILE A 377 4.31 18.07 -11.01
C ILE A 377 5.73 18.66 -10.93
N GLY A 378 6.73 18.03 -11.56
CA GLY A 378 8.09 18.56 -11.61
C GLY A 378 8.23 19.83 -12.48
N LEU A 379 7.30 20.06 -13.41
CA LEU A 379 7.26 21.30 -14.22
C LEU A 379 6.92 22.53 -13.37
N LEU A 380 6.28 22.36 -12.20
CA LEU A 380 5.93 23.48 -11.33
C LEU A 380 7.14 24.30 -10.88
N ARG A 381 8.34 23.70 -10.82
CA ARG A 381 9.60 24.41 -10.52
C ARG A 381 9.94 25.50 -11.52
N TYR A 382 9.44 25.40 -12.75
CA TYR A 382 9.74 26.33 -13.84
C TYR A 382 8.61 27.35 -14.06
N VAL A 383 7.53 27.28 -13.27
CA VAL A 383 6.45 28.26 -13.30
C VAL A 383 6.90 29.52 -12.56
N PRO A 384 7.00 30.69 -13.21
CA PRO A 384 7.56 31.90 -12.58
C PRO A 384 6.76 32.39 -11.36
N SER A 385 5.44 32.29 -11.43
CA SER A 385 4.52 32.56 -10.33
C SER A 385 3.40 31.54 -10.37
N ILE A 386 3.32 30.69 -9.35
CA ILE A 386 2.29 29.66 -9.26
C ILE A 386 0.95 30.31 -8.94
N ARG A 387 0.93 31.39 -8.16
CA ARG A 387 -0.31 32.10 -7.84
C ARG A 387 -0.90 32.78 -9.07
N SER A 388 -0.10 33.56 -9.82
CA SER A 388 -0.57 34.20 -11.06
C SER A 388 -1.00 33.16 -12.10
N TRP A 389 -0.29 32.03 -12.19
CA TRP A 389 -0.71 30.92 -13.04
C TRP A 389 -2.08 30.35 -12.62
N MET A 390 -2.33 30.16 -11.31
CA MET A 390 -3.61 29.68 -10.80
C MET A 390 -4.75 30.69 -11.01
N LEU A 391 -4.49 31.99 -10.76
CA LEU A 391 -5.44 33.07 -11.03
C LEU A 391 -5.81 33.13 -12.52
N GLY A 392 -4.83 32.96 -13.41
CA GLY A 392 -5.03 32.92 -14.84
C GLY A 392 -5.89 31.75 -15.34
N LYS A 393 -6.21 30.76 -14.50
CA LYS A 393 -7.16 29.70 -14.84
C LYS A 393 -8.63 30.09 -14.63
N ILE A 394 -8.89 31.11 -13.80
CA ILE A 394 -10.25 31.57 -13.55
C ILE A 394 -10.85 32.15 -14.85
N GLY A 395 -12.08 31.75 -15.17
CA GLY A 395 -12.75 32.10 -16.43
C GLY A 395 -12.42 31.18 -17.61
N HIS A 396 -11.47 30.25 -17.47
CA HIS A 396 -11.09 29.29 -18.51
C HIS A 396 -11.72 27.90 -18.31
N GLN A 397 -11.62 27.05 -19.33
CA GLN A 397 -12.06 25.65 -19.25
C GLN A 397 -11.24 24.88 -18.21
N ARG A 398 -11.84 23.83 -17.64
CA ARG A 398 -11.14 22.95 -16.71
C ARG A 398 -10.12 22.09 -17.45
N ASP A 399 -9.10 21.64 -16.73
CA ASP A 399 -8.06 20.76 -17.28
C ASP A 399 -8.57 19.33 -17.54
N SER A 400 -9.72 18.93 -16.98
CA SER A 400 -10.29 17.59 -17.13
C SER A 400 -11.81 17.62 -17.09
N SER A 401 -12.42 16.56 -17.63
CA SER A 401 -13.86 16.29 -17.54
C SER A 401 -14.26 15.82 -16.14
N TYR A 402 -13.43 14.95 -15.56
CA TYR A 402 -13.63 14.38 -14.23
C TYR A 402 -12.28 13.95 -13.64
N GLU A 403 -12.23 13.80 -12.33
CA GLU A 403 -11.10 13.24 -11.61
C GLU A 403 -11.52 11.96 -10.88
N LEU A 404 -10.64 10.97 -10.83
CA LEU A 404 -10.84 9.73 -10.07
C LEU A 404 -9.64 9.50 -9.15
N SER A 405 -9.87 9.53 -7.84
CA SER A 405 -8.88 9.15 -6.83
C SER A 405 -9.25 7.81 -6.20
N ASN A 406 -8.25 6.98 -5.88
CA ASN A 406 -8.45 5.71 -5.20
C ASN A 406 -7.47 5.60 -4.02
N LEU A 407 -8.00 5.41 -2.81
CA LEU A 407 -7.22 5.25 -1.57
C LEU A 407 -6.97 3.77 -1.21
N LEU A 408 -7.33 2.86 -2.12
CA LEU A 408 -7.28 1.41 -1.94
C LEU A 408 -8.17 0.95 -0.77
N ALA A 409 -8.03 -0.30 -0.37
CA ALA A 409 -8.72 -0.82 0.81
C ALA A 409 -8.03 -0.29 2.07
N PHE A 410 -8.79 0.36 2.94
CA PHE A 410 -8.38 0.61 4.30
C PHE A 410 -8.77 -0.62 5.12
N ASP A 411 -7.81 -1.47 5.46
CA ASP A 411 -8.04 -2.68 6.25
C ASP A 411 -8.18 -2.41 7.75
N GLY A 412 -8.37 -1.14 8.14
CA GLY A 412 -8.45 -0.72 9.55
C GLY A 412 -7.18 -1.04 10.35
N GLY A 413 -6.08 -1.40 9.67
CA GLY A 413 -5.04 -2.23 10.24
C GLY A 413 -5.68 -3.53 10.69
N ASP A 414 -5.60 -4.57 9.85
CA ASP A 414 -5.99 -5.89 10.29
C ASP A 414 -5.09 -6.24 11.47
N ALA A 415 -5.63 -6.09 12.68
CA ALA A 415 -4.90 -6.29 13.93
C ALA A 415 -4.37 -7.71 14.02
N THR A 416 -4.81 -8.60 13.12
CA THR A 416 -4.41 -9.99 13.03
C THR A 416 -3.36 -10.26 11.95
N ARG A 417 -3.07 -9.33 11.04
CA ARG A 417 -2.15 -9.56 9.92
C ARG A 417 -0.69 -9.31 10.32
N THR A 418 0.13 -10.35 10.20
CA THR A 418 1.57 -10.30 10.44
C THR A 418 2.33 -9.79 9.21
N GLU A 419 3.23 -8.83 9.40
CA GLU A 419 4.21 -8.40 8.41
C GLU A 419 5.41 -9.35 8.37
N ALA A 420 5.68 -9.98 7.22
CA ALA A 420 6.78 -10.93 7.05
C ALA A 420 8.07 -10.23 6.59
N LEU A 421 8.90 -9.82 7.55
CA LEU A 421 10.13 -9.05 7.30
C LEU A 421 11.20 -9.86 6.54
N TYR A 422 11.21 -11.18 6.70
CA TYR A 422 12.17 -12.08 6.02
C TYR A 422 12.06 -12.04 4.49
N LEU A 423 10.93 -11.60 3.94
CA LEU A 423 10.75 -11.46 2.50
C LEU A 423 11.64 -10.37 1.91
N ASN A 424 11.87 -9.29 2.68
CA ASN A 424 12.74 -8.17 2.30
C ASN A 424 14.18 -8.37 2.78
N ASP A 425 14.36 -8.94 3.98
CA ASP A 425 15.67 -9.20 4.55
C ASP A 425 15.72 -10.55 5.27
N ALA A 426 16.16 -11.58 4.55
CA ALA A 426 16.36 -12.91 5.09
C ALA A 426 17.59 -13.02 6.03
N SER A 427 18.41 -11.96 6.16
CA SER A 427 19.57 -11.92 7.05
C SER A 427 19.20 -11.60 8.51
N LEU A 428 17.98 -11.11 8.76
CA LEU A 428 17.48 -10.87 10.10
C LEU A 428 17.51 -12.16 10.95
N ARG A 429 18.08 -12.05 12.16
CA ARG A 429 18.18 -13.14 13.15
C ARG A 429 17.44 -12.82 14.44
N THR A 430 17.33 -11.54 14.77
CA THR A 430 16.58 -11.05 15.93
C THR A 430 15.72 -9.85 15.55
N TRP A 431 14.54 -9.74 16.16
CA TRP A 431 13.63 -8.60 15.92
C TRP A 431 12.71 -8.38 17.11
N THR A 432 12.45 -7.12 17.47
CA THR A 432 11.47 -6.77 18.51
C THR A 432 10.12 -6.52 17.86
N THR A 433 9.07 -7.19 18.34
CA THR A 433 7.72 -7.16 17.79
C THR A 433 6.69 -7.19 18.91
N GLU A 434 5.42 -7.08 18.55
CA GLU A 434 4.28 -7.14 19.45
C GLU A 434 3.54 -8.47 19.28
N ILE A 435 3.11 -9.07 20.38
CA ILE A 435 2.20 -10.24 20.37
C ILE A 435 0.81 -9.78 19.95
N LEU A 436 0.25 -10.42 18.91
CA LEU A 436 -1.13 -10.20 18.49
C LEU A 436 -2.06 -11.23 19.13
N SER A 437 -1.64 -12.50 19.23
CA SER A 437 -2.39 -13.52 19.96
C SER A 437 -1.49 -14.61 20.49
N SER A 438 -1.91 -15.24 21.59
CA SER A 438 -1.31 -16.43 22.19
C SER A 438 -2.42 -17.35 22.66
N GLN A 439 -2.50 -18.56 22.11
CA GLN A 439 -3.58 -19.49 22.43
C GLN A 439 -3.15 -20.95 22.33
N SER A 440 -3.84 -21.83 23.05
CA SER A 440 -3.63 -23.28 22.96
C SER A 440 -3.96 -23.77 21.56
N ILE A 441 -3.22 -24.76 21.05
CA ILE A 441 -3.54 -25.39 19.76
C ILE A 441 -4.96 -25.99 19.80
N THR A 442 -5.41 -26.49 20.95
CA THR A 442 -6.75 -27.08 21.09
C THR A 442 -7.90 -26.09 20.90
N THR A 443 -7.65 -24.78 21.08
CA THR A 443 -8.67 -23.74 20.95
C THR A 443 -8.71 -23.11 19.56
N LEU A 444 -7.77 -23.45 18.68
CA LEU A 444 -7.72 -22.94 17.31
C LEU A 444 -8.88 -23.49 16.45
N PRO A 445 -9.32 -22.74 15.42
CA PRO A 445 -10.19 -23.26 14.38
C PRO A 445 -9.65 -24.57 13.76
N GLU A 446 -10.53 -25.47 13.32
CA GLU A 446 -10.13 -26.78 12.75
C GLU A 446 -9.14 -26.62 11.58
N GLU A 447 -9.36 -25.63 10.73
CA GLU A 447 -8.50 -25.31 9.59
C GLU A 447 -7.07 -24.92 10.01
N GLU A 448 -6.93 -24.14 11.08
CA GLU A 448 -5.62 -23.74 11.64
C GLU A 448 -4.96 -24.89 12.41
N ARG A 449 -5.74 -25.69 13.16
CA ARG A 449 -5.24 -26.91 13.84
C ARG A 449 -4.63 -27.90 12.87
N CYS A 450 -5.24 -28.07 11.70
CA CYS A 450 -4.71 -28.95 10.64
C CYS A 450 -3.32 -28.52 10.12
N LEU A 451 -2.90 -27.26 10.36
CA LEU A 451 -1.57 -26.78 10.00
C LEU A 451 -0.48 -27.24 10.98
N ALA A 452 -0.83 -27.52 12.24
CA ALA A 452 0.07 -27.97 13.31
C ALA A 452 0.51 -29.44 13.17
N LYS A 453 0.81 -29.89 11.95
CA LYS A 453 1.22 -31.27 11.67
C LYS A 453 2.48 -31.62 12.46
N ASN A 454 2.44 -32.71 13.22
CA ASN A 454 3.52 -33.22 14.07
C ASN A 454 3.88 -32.35 15.30
N ILE A 455 3.01 -31.40 15.68
CA ILE A 455 3.15 -30.67 16.95
C ILE A 455 2.28 -31.37 18.01
N PRO A 456 2.79 -31.59 19.25
CA PRO A 456 1.97 -32.12 20.34
C PRO A 456 0.75 -31.23 20.60
N VAL A 457 -0.39 -31.85 20.89
CA VAL A 457 -1.68 -31.17 21.13
C VAL A 457 -1.61 -30.15 22.28
N GLU A 458 -0.69 -30.35 23.22
CA GLU A 458 -0.41 -29.48 24.36
C GLU A 458 0.41 -28.21 24.02
N GLY A 459 0.73 -27.98 22.74
CA GLY A 459 1.42 -26.78 22.30
C GLY A 459 0.52 -25.54 22.22
N SER A 460 1.14 -24.40 21.95
CA SER A 460 0.44 -23.13 21.70
C SER A 460 0.79 -22.58 20.32
N ALA A 461 -0.07 -21.70 19.81
CA ALA A 461 0.17 -20.91 18.60
C ALA A 461 0.19 -19.43 18.95
N ILE A 462 1.20 -18.73 18.44
CA ILE A 462 1.39 -17.30 18.63
C ILE A 462 1.35 -16.58 17.28
N THR A 463 0.70 -15.43 17.24
CA THR A 463 0.80 -14.48 16.13
C THR A 463 1.45 -13.19 16.61
N THR A 464 2.21 -12.53 15.73
CA THR A 464 2.96 -11.30 16.05
C THR A 464 2.76 -10.24 14.98
N ARG A 465 2.98 -8.97 15.31
CA ARG A 465 2.77 -7.85 14.38
C ARG A 465 3.72 -7.91 13.19
N GLN A 466 5.00 -8.14 13.46
CA GLN A 466 6.00 -8.51 12.47
C GLN A 466 6.59 -9.89 12.80
N THR A 467 7.02 -10.63 11.78
CA THR A 467 7.80 -11.85 11.94
C THR A 467 9.05 -11.87 11.07
N ILE A 468 10.15 -12.33 11.66
CA ILE A 468 11.39 -12.67 10.96
C ILE A 468 11.50 -14.18 10.68
N PHE A 469 10.57 -15.00 11.15
CA PHE A 469 10.55 -16.44 10.88
C PHE A 469 9.96 -16.72 9.49
N TYR A 470 10.67 -17.51 8.69
CA TYR A 470 10.17 -18.09 7.46
C TYR A 470 9.06 -19.11 7.79
N ALA A 471 7.87 -18.91 7.20
CA ALA A 471 6.79 -19.88 7.27
C ALA A 471 7.07 -21.03 6.28
N GLN A 472 6.68 -22.25 6.64
CA GLN A 472 6.88 -23.39 5.75
C GLN A 472 6.05 -23.22 4.45
N GLY A 473 6.74 -23.18 3.32
CA GLY A 473 6.18 -23.03 1.97
C GLY A 473 7.25 -23.25 0.90
N GLY A 474 6.87 -23.29 -0.38
CA GLY A 474 7.81 -23.42 -1.51
C GLY A 474 8.75 -24.63 -1.47
N GLY A 475 8.39 -25.69 -0.73
CA GLY A 475 9.25 -26.85 -0.49
C GLY A 475 10.38 -26.64 0.53
N GLN A 476 10.50 -25.47 1.16
CA GLN A 476 11.46 -25.18 2.23
C GLN A 476 10.82 -25.41 3.61
N PRO A 477 11.53 -26.03 4.58
CA PRO A 477 11.05 -26.10 5.97
C PRO A 477 10.89 -24.72 6.61
N SER A 478 9.98 -24.59 7.58
CA SER A 478 9.92 -23.36 8.40
C SER A 478 11.18 -23.17 9.23
N ASP A 479 11.39 -21.96 9.70
CA ASP A 479 12.34 -21.75 10.78
C ASP A 479 11.87 -22.31 12.11
N THR A 480 12.85 -22.52 12.98
CA THR A 480 12.66 -22.74 14.42
C THR A 480 13.44 -21.68 15.18
N GLY A 481 13.16 -21.52 16.47
CA GLY A 481 13.82 -20.50 17.29
C GLY A 481 13.06 -20.25 18.56
N ALA A 482 13.07 -19.02 19.04
CA ALA A 482 12.39 -18.65 20.28
C ALA A 482 11.79 -17.25 20.24
N ILE A 483 10.79 -17.05 21.10
CA ILE A 483 10.14 -15.77 21.35
C ILE A 483 10.15 -15.55 22.86
N GLY A 484 10.49 -14.35 23.30
CA GLY A 484 10.49 -14.02 24.73
C GLY A 484 10.76 -12.54 24.99
N PRO A 485 10.71 -12.10 26.25
CA PRO A 485 11.06 -10.73 26.62
C PRO A 485 12.54 -10.42 26.33
N ARG A 486 12.87 -9.14 26.08
CA ARG A 486 14.21 -8.70 25.66
C ARG A 486 15.32 -9.03 26.65
N ASP A 487 15.02 -8.94 27.95
CA ASP A 487 16.03 -8.99 29.03
C ASP A 487 15.97 -10.28 29.87
N HIS A 488 15.21 -11.30 29.44
CA HIS A 488 15.14 -12.59 30.12
C HIS A 488 15.30 -13.76 29.13
N GLU A 489 15.42 -14.98 29.66
CA GLU A 489 15.46 -16.17 28.82
C GLU A 489 14.18 -16.29 27.98
N PRO A 490 14.28 -16.82 26.74
CA PRO A 490 13.12 -16.97 25.89
C PRO A 490 12.09 -17.89 26.53
N THR A 491 10.86 -17.40 26.69
CA THR A 491 9.79 -18.14 27.37
C THR A 491 9.05 -19.09 26.44
N PHE A 492 9.21 -18.97 25.12
CA PHE A 492 8.52 -19.79 24.13
C PHE A 492 9.46 -20.31 23.04
N SER A 493 9.51 -21.63 22.85
CA SER A 493 10.28 -22.29 21.79
C SER A 493 9.42 -22.53 20.56
N VAL A 494 9.74 -21.86 19.45
CA VAL A 494 9.09 -22.01 18.15
C VAL A 494 9.64 -23.24 17.43
N THR A 495 8.74 -24.12 16.99
CA THR A 495 9.08 -25.40 16.33
C THR A 495 8.53 -25.52 14.92
N LEU A 496 7.49 -24.76 14.59
CA LEU A 496 6.88 -24.73 13.26
C LEU A 496 6.25 -23.35 13.04
N VAL A 497 6.42 -22.80 11.83
CA VAL A 497 5.71 -21.58 11.41
C VAL A 497 4.90 -21.89 10.16
N ARG A 498 3.63 -21.50 10.15
CA ARG A 498 2.73 -21.69 8.99
C ARG A 498 1.95 -20.42 8.70
N LYS A 499 1.76 -20.16 7.41
CA LYS A 499 0.89 -19.11 6.92
C LYS A 499 -0.52 -19.68 6.74
N THR A 500 -1.53 -18.96 7.20
CA THR A 500 -2.94 -19.29 6.97
C THR A 500 -3.41 -18.69 5.63
N PRO A 501 -4.51 -19.19 5.03
CA PRO A 501 -5.03 -18.64 3.77
C PRO A 501 -5.41 -17.15 3.82
N ASP A 502 -5.81 -16.65 5.00
CA ASP A 502 -6.08 -15.23 5.27
C ASP A 502 -4.81 -14.40 5.55
N GLY A 503 -3.62 -15.02 5.51
CA GLY A 503 -2.34 -14.32 5.56
C GLY A 503 -1.74 -14.11 6.95
N LYS A 504 -2.24 -14.79 7.99
CA LYS A 504 -1.64 -14.78 9.33
C LYS A 504 -0.46 -15.75 9.41
N TYR A 505 0.48 -15.44 10.29
CA TYR A 505 1.66 -16.28 10.54
C TYR A 505 1.56 -16.91 11.93
N LEU A 506 1.23 -18.20 11.96
CA LEU A 506 1.10 -18.99 13.18
C LEU A 506 2.46 -19.58 13.58
N HIS A 507 2.97 -19.16 14.74
CA HIS A 507 4.18 -19.70 15.36
C HIS A 507 3.78 -20.78 16.37
N PHE A 508 3.91 -22.05 15.99
CA PHE A 508 3.61 -23.18 16.84
C PHE A 508 4.81 -23.57 17.69
N GLY A 509 4.57 -23.83 18.97
CA GLY A 509 5.64 -24.09 19.91
C GLY A 509 5.16 -24.46 21.30
N LYS A 510 6.07 -24.38 22.26
CA LYS A 510 5.80 -24.66 23.67
C LYS A 510 6.44 -23.60 24.55
N TYR A 511 5.73 -23.24 25.61
CA TYR A 511 6.30 -22.44 26.68
C TYR A 511 7.29 -23.26 27.51
N ALA A 512 8.32 -22.60 28.05
CA ALA A 512 9.25 -23.21 28.99
C ALA A 512 8.57 -23.62 30.30
N ASP A 513 7.59 -22.82 30.74
CA ASP A 513 6.69 -23.11 31.85
C ASP A 513 5.25 -23.19 31.31
N ALA A 514 4.56 -24.30 31.58
CA ALA A 514 3.19 -24.54 31.11
C ALA A 514 2.15 -23.53 31.65
N SER A 515 2.47 -22.80 32.71
CA SER A 515 1.64 -21.72 33.25
C SER A 515 1.86 -20.37 32.56
N SER A 516 2.91 -20.24 31.73
CA SER A 516 3.21 -19.01 31.01
C SER A 516 2.32 -18.83 29.78
N THR A 517 1.88 -17.59 29.56
CA THR A 517 1.29 -17.15 28.30
C THR A 517 1.71 -15.71 28.05
N PHE A 518 1.89 -15.34 26.79
CA PHE A 518 1.97 -13.94 26.43
C PHE A 518 0.60 -13.28 26.49
N THR A 519 0.60 -11.97 26.77
CA THR A 519 -0.58 -11.12 26.63
C THR A 519 -0.55 -10.43 25.28
N GLU A 520 -1.72 -10.21 24.67
CA GLU A 520 -1.84 -9.34 23.50
C GLU A 520 -1.25 -7.96 23.80
N GLY A 521 -0.55 -7.38 22.83
CA GLY A 521 0.16 -6.11 22.98
C GLY A 521 1.53 -6.21 23.65
N GLN A 522 1.93 -7.38 24.13
CA GLN A 522 3.22 -7.55 24.79
C GLN A 522 4.37 -7.43 23.79
N LEU A 523 5.36 -6.59 24.11
CA LEU A 523 6.61 -6.51 23.37
C LEU A 523 7.48 -7.73 23.65
N VAL A 524 7.93 -8.39 22.58
CA VAL A 524 8.76 -9.59 22.61
C VAL A 524 9.87 -9.50 21.57
N VAL A 525 10.96 -10.21 21.83
CA VAL A 525 12.05 -10.43 20.88
C VAL A 525 11.89 -11.81 20.25
N GLN A 526 11.85 -11.83 18.93
CA GLN A 526 12.01 -13.02 18.12
C GLN A 526 13.49 -13.32 17.92
N LYS A 527 13.87 -14.59 18.01
CA LYS A 527 15.21 -15.08 17.67
C LYS A 527 15.09 -16.37 16.85
N VAL A 528 15.63 -16.36 15.64
CA VAL A 528 15.66 -17.54 14.76
C VAL A 528 16.88 -18.41 15.12
N ASP A 529 16.79 -19.71 14.89
CA ASP A 529 17.94 -20.63 14.93
C ASP A 529 18.84 -20.39 13.71
N ASP A 530 19.90 -19.61 13.90
CA ASP A 530 20.85 -19.19 12.86
C ASP A 530 21.40 -20.37 12.06
N SER A 531 21.80 -21.45 12.73
CA SER A 531 22.39 -22.64 12.10
C SER A 531 21.40 -23.31 11.17
N LYS A 532 20.14 -23.50 11.61
CA LYS A 532 19.09 -24.08 10.76
C LYS A 532 18.68 -23.14 9.64
N ARG A 533 18.49 -21.84 9.91
CA ARG A 533 18.18 -20.85 8.88
C ARG A 533 19.22 -20.89 7.77
N ASN A 534 20.50 -20.79 8.13
CA ASN A 534 21.59 -20.82 7.16
C ASN A 534 21.60 -22.13 6.36
N TYR A 535 21.40 -23.27 7.02
CA TYR A 535 21.35 -24.57 6.33
C TYR A 535 20.16 -24.69 5.36
N HIS A 536 18.96 -24.26 5.77
CA HIS A 536 17.77 -24.26 4.93
C HIS A 536 17.91 -23.27 3.75
N SER A 537 18.44 -22.07 3.97
CA SER A 537 18.70 -21.10 2.90
C SER A 537 19.70 -21.64 1.88
N ARG A 538 20.73 -22.38 2.33
CA ARG A 538 21.70 -23.05 1.45
C ARG A 538 21.04 -24.16 0.64
N LEU A 539 20.23 -25.03 1.25
CA LEU A 539 19.48 -26.07 0.54
C LEU A 539 18.51 -25.48 -0.49
N HIS A 540 17.81 -24.42 -0.12
CA HIS A 540 16.87 -23.74 -1.01
C HIS A 540 17.60 -23.13 -2.21
N THR A 541 18.67 -22.39 -1.96
CA THR A 541 19.54 -21.83 -3.00
C THR A 541 20.17 -22.91 -3.88
N ALA A 542 20.61 -24.04 -3.31
CA ALA A 542 21.14 -25.16 -4.08
C ALA A 542 20.09 -25.71 -5.07
N GLY A 543 18.82 -25.72 -4.69
CA GLY A 543 17.73 -26.09 -5.60
C GLY A 543 17.61 -25.17 -6.80
N HIS A 544 17.79 -23.86 -6.62
CA HIS A 544 17.86 -22.90 -7.74
C HIS A 544 19.09 -23.15 -8.62
N ILE A 545 20.26 -23.42 -8.02
CA ILE A 545 21.48 -23.74 -8.79
C ILE A 545 21.30 -25.05 -9.60
N VAL A 546 20.68 -26.07 -9.02
CA VAL A 546 20.34 -27.31 -9.74
C VAL A 546 19.31 -27.03 -10.84
N GLY A 547 18.33 -26.17 -10.58
CA GLY A 547 17.36 -25.69 -11.56
C GLY A 547 18.03 -25.02 -12.77
N LEU A 548 18.90 -24.05 -12.52
CA LEU A 548 19.68 -23.35 -13.54
C LEU A 548 20.61 -24.31 -14.30
N ALA A 549 21.28 -25.23 -13.61
CA ALA A 549 22.12 -26.25 -14.27
C ALA A 549 21.30 -27.11 -15.24
N MET A 550 20.11 -27.52 -14.81
CA MET A 550 19.18 -28.30 -15.64
C MET A 550 18.66 -27.49 -16.83
N GLN A 551 18.29 -26.23 -16.64
CA GLN A 551 17.88 -25.34 -17.73
C GLN A 551 18.97 -25.13 -18.78
N LEU A 552 20.24 -25.02 -18.35
CA LEU A 552 21.38 -24.82 -19.25
C LEU A 552 21.78 -26.10 -20.00
N LEU A 553 21.64 -27.27 -19.37
CA LEU A 553 22.01 -28.55 -19.97
C LEU A 553 20.88 -29.16 -20.80
N MET A 554 19.64 -29.00 -20.36
CA MET A 554 18.45 -29.71 -20.85
C MET A 554 17.24 -28.75 -20.83
N PRO A 555 17.24 -27.69 -21.66
CA PRO A 555 16.21 -26.64 -21.65
C PRO A 555 14.80 -27.15 -21.98
N GLU A 556 14.67 -28.33 -22.59
CA GLU A 556 13.40 -28.99 -22.87
C GLU A 556 12.74 -29.62 -21.63
N MET A 557 13.49 -29.83 -20.56
CA MET A 557 13.00 -30.48 -19.34
C MET A 557 12.25 -29.46 -18.47
N LYS A 558 10.92 -29.56 -18.47
CA LYS A 558 10.06 -28.68 -17.69
C LYS A 558 10.05 -29.08 -16.21
N LYS A 559 10.33 -28.12 -15.32
CA LYS A 559 10.21 -28.29 -13.86
C LYS A 559 8.75 -28.56 -13.45
N VAL A 560 8.57 -29.47 -12.51
CA VAL A 560 7.26 -29.84 -11.93
C VAL A 560 7.16 -29.44 -10.47
N LYS A 561 8.22 -29.70 -9.70
CA LYS A 561 8.21 -29.51 -8.25
C LYS A 561 9.62 -29.38 -7.71
N ALA A 562 9.75 -28.59 -6.64
CA ALA A 562 10.96 -28.54 -5.82
C ALA A 562 10.66 -29.02 -4.39
N ASN A 563 11.66 -29.66 -3.78
CA ASN A 563 11.69 -29.99 -2.36
C ASN A 563 13.09 -29.61 -1.83
N HIS A 564 13.13 -28.93 -0.69
CA HIS A 564 14.36 -28.44 -0.06
C HIS A 564 14.49 -28.93 1.39
N PHE A 565 13.68 -29.92 1.80
CA PHE A 565 13.82 -30.54 3.11
C PHE A 565 15.17 -31.26 3.24
N PRO A 566 15.86 -31.12 4.39
CA PRO A 566 17.11 -31.85 4.65
C PRO A 566 17.02 -33.34 4.35
N ARG A 567 18.01 -33.91 3.66
CA ARG A 567 18.09 -35.33 3.22
C ARG A 567 17.05 -35.76 2.17
N GLU A 568 16.02 -34.95 1.94
CA GLU A 568 14.94 -35.20 0.98
C GLU A 568 14.96 -34.22 -0.20
N ALA A 569 15.90 -33.28 -0.20
CA ALA A 569 15.97 -32.23 -1.20
C ALA A 569 16.14 -32.79 -2.62
N SER A 570 15.30 -32.30 -3.53
CA SER A 570 15.22 -32.75 -4.91
C SER A 570 14.48 -31.78 -5.84
N MET A 571 14.84 -31.82 -7.12
CA MET A 571 14.12 -31.13 -8.20
C MET A 571 13.46 -32.18 -9.12
N GLU A 572 12.18 -31.99 -9.46
CA GLU A 572 11.41 -32.88 -10.33
C GLU A 572 11.12 -32.25 -11.68
N TYR A 573 11.28 -33.03 -12.75
CA TYR A 573 11.11 -32.60 -14.13
C TYR A 573 10.23 -33.58 -14.93
N GLU A 574 9.42 -33.06 -15.85
CA GLU A 574 8.70 -33.84 -16.85
C GLU A 574 9.70 -34.47 -17.83
N GLY A 575 9.63 -35.79 -18.03
CA GLY A 575 10.53 -36.53 -18.91
C GLY A 575 11.45 -37.52 -18.19
N LEU A 576 12.30 -38.21 -18.97
CA LEU A 576 13.15 -39.30 -18.48
C LEU A 576 14.63 -38.90 -18.45
N LEU A 577 15.15 -38.65 -17.24
CA LEU A 577 16.57 -38.54 -16.95
C LEU A 577 17.10 -39.84 -16.35
N TYR A 578 18.25 -40.26 -16.82
CA TYR A 578 18.94 -41.45 -16.34
C TYR A 578 20.16 -41.10 -15.49
N ASN A 579 20.64 -42.03 -14.67
CA ASN A 579 21.74 -41.78 -13.71
C ASN A 579 23.06 -41.44 -14.40
N GLU A 580 23.22 -41.80 -15.66
CA GLU A 580 24.36 -41.48 -16.52
C GLU A 580 24.49 -39.97 -16.75
N ASN A 581 23.41 -39.19 -16.54
CA ASN A 581 23.44 -37.73 -16.59
C ASN A 581 23.95 -37.09 -15.28
N LYS A 582 24.08 -37.86 -14.20
CA LYS A 582 24.52 -37.32 -12.90
C LYS A 582 25.90 -36.64 -12.98
N PRO A 583 26.94 -37.20 -13.62
CA PRO A 583 28.24 -36.55 -13.70
C PRO A 583 28.20 -35.18 -14.40
N VAL A 584 27.46 -35.06 -15.50
CA VAL A 584 27.37 -33.78 -16.24
C VAL A 584 26.57 -32.73 -15.46
N ILE A 585 25.50 -33.14 -14.76
CA ILE A 585 24.75 -32.23 -13.87
C ILE A 585 25.62 -31.79 -12.69
N GLN A 586 26.35 -32.72 -12.08
CA GLN A 586 27.28 -32.43 -10.99
C GLN A 586 28.35 -31.41 -11.41
N GLU A 587 29.00 -31.64 -12.56
CA GLU A 587 30.02 -30.72 -13.10
C GLU A 587 29.47 -29.32 -13.35
N LYS A 588 28.26 -29.21 -13.91
CA LYS A 588 27.61 -27.91 -14.15
C LYS A 588 27.25 -27.20 -12.84
N VAL A 589 26.75 -27.93 -11.85
CA VAL A 589 26.45 -27.37 -10.52
C VAL A 589 27.73 -26.88 -9.83
N ASP A 590 28.80 -27.66 -9.88
CA ASP A 590 30.10 -27.29 -9.32
C ASP A 590 30.69 -26.05 -10.01
N GLU A 591 30.53 -25.93 -11.33
CA GLU A 591 30.88 -24.73 -12.11
C GLU A 591 30.10 -23.51 -11.61
N LEU A 592 28.78 -23.61 -11.47
CA LEU A 592 27.92 -22.50 -11.03
C LEU A 592 28.22 -22.06 -9.59
N VAL A 593 28.53 -22.99 -8.68
CA VAL A 593 28.99 -22.68 -7.33
C VAL A 593 30.35 -21.97 -7.37
N LYS A 594 31.30 -22.48 -8.15
CA LYS A 594 32.65 -21.91 -8.28
C LYS A 594 32.66 -20.49 -8.87
N ARG A 595 31.67 -20.16 -9.69
CA ARG A 595 31.50 -18.81 -10.26
C ARG A 595 31.09 -17.75 -9.25
N ASP A 596 30.64 -18.14 -8.05
CA ASP A 596 30.25 -17.26 -6.96
C ASP A 596 29.30 -16.13 -7.40
N LEU A 597 28.25 -16.51 -8.14
CA LEU A 597 27.29 -15.59 -8.73
C LEU A 597 26.42 -14.97 -7.64
N GLU A 598 26.17 -13.67 -7.74
CA GLU A 598 25.30 -12.93 -6.82
C GLU A 598 23.84 -13.40 -6.93
N ILE A 599 23.16 -13.44 -5.79
CA ILE A 599 21.73 -13.74 -5.68
C ILE A 599 21.02 -12.45 -5.28
N LEU A 600 20.24 -11.91 -6.21
CA LEU A 600 19.50 -10.67 -6.04
C LEU A 600 18.01 -10.95 -5.83
N ILE A 601 17.40 -10.17 -4.94
CA ILE A 601 15.95 -10.18 -4.72
C ILE A 601 15.37 -8.88 -5.29
N SER A 602 14.39 -9.02 -6.18
CA SER A 602 13.60 -7.91 -6.72
C SER A 602 12.12 -8.14 -6.50
N TRP A 603 11.33 -7.07 -6.59
CA TRP A 603 9.87 -7.11 -6.57
C TRP A 603 9.35 -6.60 -7.90
N GLU A 604 8.75 -7.47 -8.69
CA GLU A 604 8.37 -7.18 -10.09
C GLU A 604 6.85 -7.25 -10.30
N GLU A 605 6.34 -6.43 -11.22
CA GLU A 605 4.92 -6.42 -11.60
C GLU A 605 4.66 -7.32 -12.82
N GLY A 606 3.56 -8.08 -12.81
CA GLY A 606 3.05 -8.75 -14.01
C GLY A 606 3.85 -9.96 -14.51
N CYS A 607 4.74 -10.54 -13.70
CA CYS A 607 5.39 -11.81 -14.03
C CYS A 607 4.33 -12.90 -14.23
N LYS A 608 4.34 -13.53 -15.42
CA LYS A 608 3.53 -14.73 -15.68
C LYS A 608 4.03 -15.87 -14.80
N GLU A 609 3.12 -16.55 -14.12
CA GLU A 609 3.42 -17.75 -13.35
C GLU A 609 4.14 -18.77 -14.24
N SER A 610 5.41 -19.00 -13.95
CA SER A 610 6.21 -20.02 -14.62
C SER A 610 5.82 -21.41 -14.09
N GLY A 611 4.64 -21.89 -14.46
CA GLY A 611 4.22 -23.31 -14.36
C GLY A 611 4.19 -23.99 -12.98
N ASP A 612 4.70 -23.37 -11.93
CA ASP A 612 4.65 -23.85 -10.55
C ASP A 612 3.35 -23.38 -9.90
N GLY A 613 2.66 -24.28 -9.19
CA GLY A 613 1.43 -23.95 -8.47
C GLY A 613 1.66 -22.84 -7.44
N ASP A 614 0.74 -21.88 -7.40
CA ASP A 614 0.48 -20.88 -6.35
C ASP A 614 1.63 -20.68 -5.33
N ASP A 615 2.74 -20.09 -5.75
CA ASP A 615 3.75 -19.54 -4.82
C ASP A 615 3.23 -18.21 -4.25
N GLU A 616 2.07 -18.25 -3.57
CA GLU A 616 1.42 -17.10 -2.93
C GLU A 616 2.33 -16.39 -1.90
N GLU A 617 3.35 -17.07 -1.42
CA GLU A 617 4.32 -16.55 -0.45
C GLU A 617 5.21 -15.45 -1.04
N GLY A 618 5.48 -15.50 -2.35
CA GLY A 618 6.22 -14.46 -3.07
C GLY A 618 5.37 -13.26 -3.46
N ARG A 619 4.06 -13.24 -3.18
CA ARG A 619 3.18 -12.15 -3.61
C ARG A 619 2.99 -11.12 -2.50
N SER A 620 3.43 -9.89 -2.76
CA SER A 620 3.22 -8.76 -1.86
C SER A 620 1.75 -8.31 -1.82
N SER A 621 1.39 -7.53 -0.81
CA SER A 621 0.05 -6.97 -0.65
C SER A 621 -0.36 -6.02 -1.78
N ASP A 622 0.61 -5.41 -2.48
CA ASP A 622 0.37 -4.53 -3.62
C ASP A 622 0.31 -5.28 -4.98
N GLY A 623 0.53 -6.61 -4.94
CA GLY A 623 0.44 -7.49 -6.10
C GLY A 623 1.75 -7.73 -6.84
N ARG A 624 2.88 -7.14 -6.41
CA ARG A 624 4.22 -7.48 -6.94
C ARG A 624 4.64 -8.89 -6.53
N MET A 625 5.36 -9.56 -7.43
CA MET A 625 5.96 -10.87 -7.22
C MET A 625 7.41 -10.72 -6.80
N ARG A 626 7.83 -11.43 -5.76
CA ARG A 626 9.22 -11.54 -5.31
C ARG A 626 9.96 -12.46 -6.26
N ILE A 627 11.00 -11.94 -6.90
CA ILE A 627 11.86 -12.66 -7.83
C ILE A 627 13.23 -12.86 -7.20
N ALA A 628 13.75 -14.09 -7.28
CA ALA A 628 15.14 -14.39 -6.98
C ALA A 628 15.91 -14.59 -8.30
N SER A 629 17.03 -13.89 -8.43
CA SER A 629 17.85 -13.91 -9.65
C SER A 629 19.28 -14.34 -9.35
N ILE A 630 19.81 -15.30 -10.11
CA ILE A 630 21.19 -15.79 -9.96
C ILE A 630 22.05 -15.26 -11.09
N GLY A 631 22.94 -14.30 -10.81
CA GLY A 631 23.93 -13.77 -11.76
C GLY A 631 23.34 -13.29 -13.10
N GLY A 632 22.05 -12.93 -13.13
CA GLY A 632 21.29 -12.59 -14.34
C GLY A 632 20.96 -13.77 -15.27
N LEU A 633 21.34 -15.00 -14.91
CA LEU A 633 21.13 -16.23 -15.70
C LEU A 633 19.82 -16.94 -15.36
N ASP A 634 19.39 -16.80 -14.11
CA ASP A 634 18.15 -17.36 -13.57
C ASP A 634 17.29 -16.22 -13.01
N HIS A 635 15.98 -16.31 -13.15
CA HIS A 635 15.00 -15.33 -12.70
C HIS A 635 13.68 -16.03 -12.38
N ASN A 636 13.46 -16.37 -11.11
CA ASN A 636 12.30 -17.19 -10.69
C ASN A 636 11.48 -16.50 -9.59
N PRO A 637 10.14 -16.54 -9.68
CA PRO A 637 9.27 -16.26 -8.54
C PRO A 637 9.65 -17.14 -7.35
N CYS A 638 9.87 -16.52 -6.19
CA CYS A 638 10.30 -17.26 -5.02
C CYS A 638 9.98 -16.52 -3.71
N GLY A 639 9.32 -17.20 -2.77
CA GLY A 639 9.12 -16.73 -1.39
C GLY A 639 10.21 -17.15 -0.39
N GLY A 640 11.15 -18.01 -0.81
CA GLY A 640 12.13 -18.68 0.05
C GLY A 640 13.26 -17.77 0.58
N THR A 641 14.05 -18.32 1.50
CA THR A 641 15.26 -17.65 2.03
C THR A 641 16.51 -18.06 1.25
N HIS A 642 17.43 -17.13 1.03
CA HIS A 642 18.62 -17.36 0.21
C HIS A 642 19.90 -16.94 0.92
N VAL A 643 21.01 -17.56 0.54
CA VAL A 643 22.36 -17.00 0.78
C VAL A 643 22.66 -15.95 -0.29
N GLY A 644 23.63 -15.06 -0.04
CA GLY A 644 23.90 -13.92 -0.93
C GLY A 644 24.58 -14.27 -2.26
N THR A 645 25.26 -15.41 -2.35
CA THR A 645 25.95 -15.86 -3.58
C THR A 645 25.90 -17.37 -3.73
N THR A 646 26.12 -17.88 -4.95
CA THR A 646 26.19 -19.33 -5.20
C THR A 646 27.36 -20.00 -4.48
N GLY A 647 28.46 -19.30 -4.23
CA GLY A 647 29.62 -19.83 -3.51
C GLY A 647 29.32 -20.09 -2.03
N LEU A 648 28.46 -19.27 -1.40
CA LEU A 648 28.04 -19.44 0.00
C LEU A 648 27.19 -20.70 0.23
N VAL A 649 26.69 -21.34 -0.84
CA VAL A 649 26.00 -22.63 -0.73
C VAL A 649 26.97 -23.74 -0.28
N GLY A 650 28.25 -23.65 -0.63
CA GLY A 650 29.22 -24.72 -0.46
C GLY A 650 28.99 -25.86 -1.46
N ALA A 651 29.65 -27.01 -1.23
CA ALA A 651 29.56 -28.14 -2.14
C ALA A 651 28.13 -28.71 -2.20
N ILE A 652 27.61 -28.83 -3.42
CA ILE A 652 26.33 -29.47 -3.72
C ILE A 652 26.64 -30.86 -4.26
N VAL A 653 26.00 -31.90 -3.73
CA VAL A 653 26.19 -33.29 -4.18
C VAL A 653 24.90 -33.81 -4.77
N ILE A 654 24.90 -34.11 -6.07
CA ILE A 654 23.80 -34.83 -6.72
C ILE A 654 23.82 -36.28 -6.23
N ARG A 655 22.87 -36.66 -5.37
CA ARG A 655 22.79 -38.02 -4.80
C ARG A 655 22.45 -39.06 -5.85
N LYS A 656 21.28 -38.90 -6.49
CA LYS A 656 20.70 -39.87 -7.41
C LYS A 656 19.67 -39.22 -8.33
N ILE A 657 19.42 -39.88 -9.46
CA ILE A 657 18.31 -39.57 -10.36
C ILE A 657 17.36 -40.76 -10.36
N SER A 658 16.16 -40.56 -9.82
CA SER A 658 15.09 -41.57 -9.80
C SER A 658 13.96 -41.19 -10.75
N ARG A 659 13.19 -42.18 -11.21
CA ARG A 659 12.11 -42.01 -12.19
C ARG A 659 10.82 -42.62 -11.66
N GLN A 660 9.71 -41.92 -11.83
CA GLN A 660 8.39 -42.43 -11.50
C GLN A 660 7.33 -41.79 -12.41
N LYS A 661 6.55 -42.62 -13.11
CA LYS A 661 5.39 -42.18 -13.94
C LYS A 661 5.72 -41.03 -14.92
N GLY A 662 6.85 -41.11 -15.61
CA GLY A 662 7.27 -40.08 -16.58
C GLY A 662 7.87 -38.82 -15.96
N ILE A 663 8.03 -38.77 -14.62
CA ILE A 663 8.73 -37.71 -13.90
C ILE A 663 10.10 -38.21 -13.46
N SER A 664 11.10 -37.36 -13.61
CA SER A 664 12.45 -37.60 -13.13
C SER A 664 12.80 -36.68 -11.96
N ARG A 665 13.33 -37.26 -10.89
CA ARG A 665 13.70 -36.58 -9.65
C ARG A 665 15.21 -36.58 -9.49
N VAL A 666 15.81 -35.39 -9.53
CA VAL A 666 17.23 -35.15 -9.25
C VAL A 666 17.36 -34.81 -7.77
N SER A 667 17.87 -35.76 -6.97
CA SER A 667 18.06 -35.56 -5.52
C SER A 667 19.43 -34.96 -5.24
N TYR A 668 19.52 -33.96 -4.37
CA TYR A 668 20.78 -33.26 -4.05
C TYR A 668 20.89 -32.92 -2.56
N ASP A 669 22.11 -32.85 -2.03
CA ASP A 669 22.41 -32.33 -0.69
C ASP A 669 23.42 -31.18 -0.79
N VAL A 670 23.50 -30.38 0.25
CA VAL A 670 24.64 -29.49 0.50
C VAL A 670 25.47 -30.08 1.63
N SER A 671 26.80 -29.99 1.56
CA SER A 671 27.64 -30.40 2.69
C SER A 671 27.22 -29.62 3.94
N PRO A 672 26.97 -30.28 5.10
CA PRO A 672 26.73 -29.56 6.34
C PRO A 672 27.90 -28.60 6.54
N GLY A 673 27.60 -27.32 6.73
CA GLY A 673 28.64 -26.34 7.03
C GLY A 673 29.30 -26.76 8.33
N ILE A 674 30.61 -26.57 8.43
CA ILE A 674 31.33 -26.68 9.70
C ILE A 674 30.54 -25.84 10.71
N GLU A 675 30.03 -26.47 11.76
CA GLU A 675 29.53 -25.80 12.96
C GLU A 675 30.69 -24.95 13.47
N GLY A 676 30.61 -23.64 13.24
CA GLY A 676 31.56 -22.63 13.71
C GLY A 676 31.07 -22.04 15.01
#